data_AF-A0A6G1Q5Q9-F1
#
_entry.id   AF-A0A6G1Q5Q9-F1
#
_cell.length_a   1.000
_cell.length_b   1.000
_cell.length_c   1.000
_cell.angle_alpha   90.00
_cell.angle_beta   90.00
_cell.angle_gamma   90.00
#
_symmetry.space_group_name_H-M   'P 1'
#
loop_
_entity.id
_entity.type
_entity.pdbx_description
1 polymer ?
#
loop_
_entity_poly.entity_id
_entity_poly.type
_entity_poly.pdbx_seq_one_letter_code
_entity_poly.pdbx_strand_id
1 'polypeptide(L)'
;MKDLEMNWKVNGRFITSRAQENSDRHYQSDSNTSFLRAARAGNIDKVLEYLKGGVDISTCNQNGLNALHLAAKEGHVDLVQELLDRGAAVDSATKKGNTALHIASLAGQAEVVKILVKRGADINAQSQNGFTPLYMAAQENHLDVVRYLLENGGNQSTATEDGFTPLAIALQQGHNQVVSILLENDTKGKVRLPALHIAARKDDTKSAALLLQNDHNADVQSKSGFTPLHIAAHYGNVNVATLLLNRGAAVDFTARNGITPLHVASKRGNTNMVRLLLDRSSQIDAKTRDGLTPLHCAARSGHDTAVELLLERGAPLLARTKNGLSPLHMAAQGDHVECVKHLLQHKAPVDDVTLDYLTALHVAAHCGHYRVTKLLLDKRANPNARALNGFTPLHIACKKNRVKVMELLVKYGASIQAITESGLTPIHVAAFMGHLNIVLLLLQNGASPDVSNIRGETALHMAARAGQVEVVRCLLRNGAMVDARAREDQTPLHIASRLGKTEIVQLLLQHMAHPDAATTNGYTPLHISAREGQVETASVLLEAGASHSLATKKGFTPLHVASKYGSLDVAKLLLQRRAPPDSAGKNGLTPLHVAAHYDNQKVALLLLDKGASPHTMVKNGYTPLHIAAKKNQMEIATVLLQYGADTNILTKQGVTPLHLASQEGHAEMAALLMNKEAQVNIPTKSGLTALHLAAQEDKVAVAEILARNGANLDQQTKLGYTPLIVACHYGNAKMVNFLLQNGASVNAKTKNGYTPLHQAAQQGNTHIINVLLQYGAKPNAITVNGNTALGIARRLGYISVVDTLRVVTEEIITTTTAQPVTIDVARKILGNKATFSPIVTLEPRRRKFHKPITMTIPVPKCNSDPVLNGFGGGTPTLRLLCSITGGTTPAQWEDITGTTPLTFINDCVSFTTNVSARFWLIDCRQVQESVNFSTQVYREIICVPYMAKFVIFAKTHDPIEARLRCFCMTDDKIDKTLEQQENFTEVARSRDVEVLEGKPIYADCFGNLVPLTKSGQHHLFSFFAFKENRLSLFIKIRDNTQEPCGRLSFMKEPRNHRSLAQNAICNLNISLPSYCKESDSDQEQEEQVTSATASPSLFY
;
A
#
# COMPACT_ATOMS: atom_id res chain seq x y z
N MET A 1 63.26 -28.56 -11.19
CA MET A 1 63.67 -29.55 -12.21
C MET A 1 62.94 -29.17 -13.49
N LYS A 2 63.70 -28.77 -14.53
CA LYS A 2 63.29 -28.37 -15.90
C LYS A 2 62.44 -27.10 -16.05
N ASP A 3 62.48 -26.30 -17.11
CA ASP A 3 63.45 -25.94 -18.17
C ASP A 3 62.81 -24.73 -18.89
N LEU A 4 63.63 -23.81 -19.39
CA LEU A 4 63.28 -22.69 -20.28
C LEU A 4 63.81 -23.01 -21.68
N GLU A 5 63.01 -22.81 -22.74
CA GLU A 5 63.46 -22.73 -24.15
C GLU A 5 62.64 -21.61 -24.84
N MET A 6 63.27 -20.50 -25.27
CA MET A 6 63.82 -20.20 -26.62
C MET A 6 62.77 -19.89 -27.71
N ASN A 7 62.77 -18.65 -28.27
CA ASN A 7 63.33 -18.36 -29.61
C ASN A 7 63.05 -16.92 -30.14
N TRP A 8 63.97 -16.45 -30.97
CA TRP A 8 64.08 -15.13 -31.63
C TRP A 8 63.55 -15.12 -33.08
N LYS A 9 63.31 -13.91 -33.66
CA LYS A 9 63.71 -13.37 -35.01
C LYS A 9 62.85 -12.14 -35.41
N VAL A 10 63.21 -11.11 -36.21
CA VAL A 10 64.44 -10.54 -36.84
C VAL A 10 64.03 -9.26 -37.65
N ASN A 11 65.01 -8.38 -37.97
CA ASN A 11 65.09 -7.29 -39.00
C ASN A 11 64.41 -5.92 -38.72
N GLY A 12 64.98 -4.74 -39.05
CA GLY A 12 66.27 -4.34 -39.66
C GLY A 12 66.29 -2.85 -40.10
N ARG A 13 67.51 -2.31 -40.36
CA ARG A 13 67.92 -1.02 -41.00
C ARG A 13 68.15 0.23 -40.11
N PHE A 14 69.42 0.61 -39.91
CA PHE A 14 70.13 1.72 -40.61
C PHE A 14 71.57 1.83 -40.05
N ILE A 15 72.55 1.77 -40.97
CA ILE A 15 74.01 1.90 -40.81
C ILE A 15 74.33 3.36 -41.20
N THR A 16 75.14 4.19 -40.55
CA THR A 16 76.61 4.20 -40.48
C THR A 16 77.03 5.45 -39.68
N SER A 17 77.24 5.30 -38.37
CA SER A 17 78.04 6.20 -37.49
C SER A 17 78.22 5.55 -36.11
N ARG A 18 77.32 4.62 -35.77
CA ARG A 18 77.36 3.73 -34.60
C ARG A 18 78.46 2.65 -34.60
N ALA A 19 79.23 2.46 -35.67
CA ALA A 19 80.14 1.31 -35.76
C ALA A 19 81.40 1.44 -34.88
N GLN A 20 81.91 2.65 -34.68
CA GLN A 20 83.03 2.90 -33.75
C GLN A 20 82.57 2.97 -32.29
N GLU A 21 81.42 3.59 -31.99
CA GLU A 21 80.83 3.49 -30.64
C GLU A 21 80.34 2.08 -30.28
N ASN A 22 79.88 1.27 -31.25
CA ASN A 22 79.52 -0.13 -31.00
C ASN A 22 80.75 -1.02 -30.82
N SER A 23 81.89 -0.73 -31.46
CA SER A 23 83.14 -1.49 -31.27
C SER A 23 83.65 -1.38 -29.84
N ASP A 24 83.72 -0.15 -29.30
CA ASP A 24 84.16 0.09 -27.91
C ASP A 24 83.15 -0.44 -26.89
N ARG A 25 81.84 -0.31 -27.17
CA ARG A 25 80.78 -0.93 -26.35
C ARG A 25 80.81 -2.46 -26.40
N HIS A 26 81.22 -3.08 -27.51
CA HIS A 26 81.33 -4.53 -27.63
C HIS A 26 82.55 -5.08 -26.88
N TYR A 27 83.69 -4.37 -26.93
CA TYR A 27 84.91 -4.70 -26.16
C TYR A 27 84.71 -4.51 -24.65
N GLN A 28 84.05 -3.43 -24.21
CA GLN A 28 83.69 -3.25 -22.79
C GLN A 28 82.66 -4.28 -22.31
N SER A 29 81.71 -4.69 -23.16
CA SER A 29 80.74 -5.76 -22.85
C SER A 29 81.44 -7.12 -22.58
N ASP A 30 82.43 -7.48 -23.39
CA ASP A 30 83.18 -8.74 -23.23
C ASP A 30 84.15 -8.70 -22.05
N SER A 31 84.76 -7.52 -21.80
CA SER A 31 85.62 -7.26 -20.64
C SER A 31 84.83 -7.33 -19.32
N ASN A 32 83.67 -6.66 -19.25
CA ASN A 32 82.76 -6.68 -18.10
C ASN A 32 82.28 -8.10 -17.78
N THR A 33 81.96 -8.89 -18.82
CA THR A 33 81.55 -10.29 -18.66
C THR A 33 82.70 -11.15 -18.14
N SER A 34 83.93 -10.92 -18.61
CA SER A 34 85.12 -11.66 -18.18
C SER A 34 85.56 -11.31 -16.75
N PHE A 35 85.45 -10.04 -16.36
CA PHE A 35 85.63 -9.56 -14.99
C PHE A 35 84.69 -10.26 -14.00
N LEU A 36 83.39 -10.34 -14.32
CA LEU A 36 82.42 -11.03 -13.47
C LEU A 36 82.68 -12.54 -13.38
N ARG A 37 83.18 -13.18 -14.44
CA ARG A 37 83.62 -14.59 -14.39
C ARG A 37 84.85 -14.77 -13.50
N ALA A 38 85.81 -13.86 -13.56
CA ALA A 38 86.99 -13.88 -12.69
C ALA A 38 86.59 -13.71 -11.21
N ALA A 39 85.66 -12.81 -10.92
CA ALA A 39 85.13 -12.61 -9.57
C ALA A 39 84.40 -13.86 -9.03
N ARG A 40 83.60 -14.53 -9.87
CA ARG A 40 82.96 -15.80 -9.50
C ARG A 40 83.97 -16.93 -9.29
N ALA A 41 85.04 -16.96 -10.07
CA ALA A 41 86.10 -17.96 -9.95
C ALA A 41 87.05 -17.72 -8.77
N GLY A 42 86.94 -16.59 -8.06
CA GLY A 42 87.82 -16.25 -6.95
C GLY A 42 89.24 -15.85 -7.36
N ASN A 43 89.45 -15.52 -8.65
CA ASN A 43 90.78 -15.18 -9.15
C ASN A 43 91.09 -13.69 -8.89
N ILE A 44 91.67 -13.42 -7.72
CA ILE A 44 91.98 -12.07 -7.25
C ILE A 44 92.88 -11.33 -8.25
N ASP A 45 93.94 -11.98 -8.73
CA ASP A 45 94.92 -11.35 -9.62
C ASP A 45 94.25 -10.83 -10.90
N LYS A 46 93.38 -11.63 -11.53
CA LYS A 46 92.63 -11.22 -12.72
C LYS A 46 91.59 -10.14 -12.41
N VAL A 47 90.89 -10.22 -11.29
CA VAL A 47 89.94 -9.17 -10.87
C VAL A 47 90.69 -7.84 -10.71
N LEU A 48 91.85 -7.85 -10.07
CA LEU A 48 92.70 -6.66 -9.87
C LEU A 48 93.24 -6.11 -11.18
N GLU A 49 93.64 -6.98 -12.11
CA GLU A 49 94.05 -6.60 -13.46
C GLU A 49 92.91 -5.87 -14.20
N TYR A 50 91.69 -6.42 -14.16
CA TYR A 50 90.52 -5.79 -14.78
C TYR A 50 90.15 -4.44 -14.13
N LEU A 51 90.23 -4.32 -12.80
CA LEU A 51 89.98 -3.05 -12.10
C LEU A 51 91.03 -1.99 -12.44
N LYS A 52 92.32 -2.37 -12.53
CA LYS A 52 93.39 -1.49 -13.02
C LYS A 52 93.20 -1.11 -14.49
N GLY A 53 92.63 -2.02 -15.28
CA GLY A 53 92.24 -1.82 -16.68
C GLY A 53 91.00 -0.93 -16.88
N GLY A 54 90.45 -0.33 -15.82
CA GLY A 54 89.35 0.64 -15.90
C GLY A 54 87.95 0.03 -15.94
N VAL A 55 87.79 -1.26 -15.63
CA VAL A 55 86.46 -1.87 -15.44
C VAL A 55 85.83 -1.31 -14.17
N ASP A 56 84.60 -0.79 -14.28
CA ASP A 56 83.85 -0.30 -13.13
C ASP A 56 83.53 -1.45 -12.16
N ILE A 57 83.93 -1.30 -10.90
CA ILE A 57 83.68 -2.27 -9.82
C ILE A 57 82.18 -2.51 -9.59
N SER A 58 81.32 -1.55 -9.94
CA SER A 58 79.87 -1.62 -9.83
C SER A 58 79.20 -2.41 -10.97
N THR A 59 79.98 -2.79 -12.00
CA THR A 59 79.52 -3.59 -13.14
C THR A 59 78.73 -4.80 -12.69
N CYS A 60 77.57 -5.03 -13.30
CA CYS A 60 76.71 -6.15 -12.96
C CYS A 60 76.17 -6.87 -14.20
N ASN A 61 75.75 -8.13 -14.02
CA ASN A 61 75.12 -8.92 -15.08
C ASN A 61 73.64 -8.55 -15.25
N GLN A 62 72.94 -9.24 -16.16
CA GLN A 62 71.52 -9.00 -16.47
C GLN A 62 70.58 -9.10 -15.25
N ASN A 63 70.99 -9.76 -14.16
CA ASN A 63 70.22 -9.91 -12.93
C ASN A 63 70.62 -8.90 -11.83
N GLY A 64 71.57 -8.01 -12.11
CA GLY A 64 72.11 -7.05 -11.14
C GLY A 64 73.17 -7.65 -10.20
N LEU A 65 73.76 -8.81 -10.53
CA LEU A 65 74.85 -9.38 -9.72
C LEU A 65 76.18 -8.72 -10.11
N ASN A 66 76.87 -8.10 -9.14
CA ASN A 66 78.18 -7.47 -9.30
C ASN A 66 79.29 -8.43 -8.84
N ALA A 67 80.55 -8.02 -8.93
CA ALA A 67 81.69 -8.84 -8.50
C ALA A 67 81.58 -9.26 -7.02
N LEU A 68 81.14 -8.36 -6.15
CA LEU A 68 80.97 -8.62 -4.71
C LEU A 68 79.89 -9.69 -4.46
N HIS A 69 78.76 -9.64 -5.17
CA HIS A 69 77.69 -10.65 -5.10
C HIS A 69 78.18 -12.05 -5.49
N LEU A 70 78.99 -12.14 -6.55
CA LEU A 70 79.51 -13.42 -7.04
C LEU A 70 80.58 -13.99 -6.11
N ALA A 71 81.51 -13.14 -5.64
CA ALA A 71 82.51 -13.54 -4.67
C ALA A 71 81.88 -13.97 -3.33
N ALA A 72 80.87 -13.23 -2.86
CA ALA A 72 80.17 -13.53 -1.61
C ALA A 72 79.37 -14.83 -1.66
N LYS A 73 78.83 -15.22 -2.82
CA LYS A 73 78.13 -16.49 -3.02
C LYS A 73 79.05 -17.69 -2.89
N GLU A 74 80.21 -17.61 -3.54
CA GLU A 74 81.14 -18.73 -3.68
C GLU A 74 82.11 -18.83 -2.48
N GLY A 75 82.09 -17.85 -1.56
CA GLY A 75 82.86 -17.89 -0.32
C GLY A 75 84.30 -17.37 -0.45
N HIS A 76 84.59 -16.55 -1.46
CA HIS A 76 85.95 -16.05 -1.71
C HIS A 76 86.30 -14.91 -0.76
N VAL A 77 86.66 -15.25 0.48
CA VAL A 77 86.90 -14.33 1.61
C VAL A 77 87.88 -13.20 1.24
N ASP A 78 89.06 -13.56 0.73
CA ASP A 78 90.12 -12.60 0.39
C ASP A 78 89.70 -11.65 -0.73
N LEU A 79 88.99 -12.17 -1.73
CA LEU A 79 88.45 -11.38 -2.82
C LEU A 79 87.34 -10.42 -2.35
N VAL A 80 86.47 -10.86 -1.45
CA VAL A 80 85.43 -10.00 -0.86
C VAL A 80 86.05 -8.84 -0.11
N GLN A 81 87.08 -9.11 0.71
CA GLN A 81 87.82 -8.08 1.44
C GLN A 81 88.44 -7.06 0.48
N GLU A 82 89.16 -7.55 -0.54
CA GLU A 82 89.82 -6.70 -1.54
C GLU A 82 88.83 -5.86 -2.35
N LEU A 83 87.68 -6.41 -2.72
CA LEU A 83 86.61 -5.66 -3.41
C LEU A 83 86.03 -4.55 -2.52
N LEU A 84 85.81 -4.80 -1.23
CA LEU A 84 85.33 -3.80 -0.27
C LEU A 84 86.37 -2.70 -0.01
N ASP A 85 87.66 -3.06 0.08
CA ASP A 85 88.76 -2.10 0.22
C ASP A 85 88.90 -1.18 -0.99
N ARG A 86 88.50 -1.66 -2.17
CA ARG A 86 88.44 -0.87 -3.41
C ARG A 86 87.14 -0.10 -3.62
N GLY A 87 86.29 -0.02 -2.59
CA GLY A 87 85.09 0.79 -2.61
C GLY A 87 83.86 0.14 -3.23
N ALA A 88 83.81 -1.20 -3.33
CA ALA A 88 82.56 -1.88 -3.68
C ALA A 88 81.48 -1.57 -2.63
N ALA A 89 80.32 -1.08 -3.08
CA ALA A 89 79.21 -0.76 -2.20
C ALA A 89 78.67 -2.04 -1.51
N VAL A 90 78.81 -2.10 -0.18
CA VAL A 90 78.49 -3.29 0.64
C VAL A 90 77.02 -3.71 0.53
N ASP A 91 76.10 -2.74 0.48
CA ASP A 91 74.65 -2.95 0.37
C ASP A 91 74.11 -2.71 -1.04
N SER A 92 74.97 -2.77 -2.06
CA SER A 92 74.49 -2.85 -3.45
C SER A 92 73.54 -4.03 -3.57
N ALA A 93 72.37 -3.82 -4.17
CA ALA A 93 71.34 -4.83 -4.29
C ALA A 93 71.16 -5.28 -5.74
N THR A 94 70.92 -6.58 -5.94
CA THR A 94 70.50 -7.14 -7.23
C THR A 94 69.11 -6.65 -7.63
N LYS A 95 68.65 -6.99 -8.85
CA LYS A 95 67.27 -6.69 -9.29
C LYS A 95 66.17 -7.28 -8.40
N LYS A 96 66.49 -8.29 -7.59
CA LYS A 96 65.57 -8.90 -6.62
C LYS A 96 65.74 -8.33 -5.20
N GLY A 97 66.51 -7.26 -5.03
CA GLY A 97 66.79 -6.65 -3.73
C GLY A 97 67.80 -7.41 -2.87
N ASN A 98 68.42 -8.49 -3.36
CA ASN A 98 69.42 -9.22 -2.57
C ASN A 98 70.75 -8.46 -2.52
N THR A 99 71.25 -8.17 -1.32
CA THR A 99 72.60 -7.66 -1.07
C THR A 99 73.63 -8.80 -1.03
N ALA A 100 74.93 -8.46 -0.95
CA ALA A 100 75.98 -9.45 -0.72
C ALA A 100 75.75 -10.26 0.56
N LEU A 101 75.22 -9.64 1.60
CA LEU A 101 74.91 -10.29 2.87
C LEU A 101 73.77 -11.31 2.74
N HIS A 102 72.72 -11.03 1.96
CA HIS A 102 71.68 -12.01 1.64
C HIS A 102 72.25 -13.25 0.96
N ILE A 103 73.08 -13.03 -0.05
CA ILE A 103 73.64 -14.11 -0.87
C ILE A 103 74.60 -14.97 -0.05
N ALA A 104 75.48 -14.35 0.74
CA ALA A 104 76.38 -15.07 1.65
C ALA A 104 75.62 -15.84 2.73
N SER A 105 74.54 -15.25 3.29
CA SER A 105 73.74 -15.89 4.32
C SER A 105 72.93 -17.08 3.81
N LEU A 106 72.40 -17.00 2.59
CA LEU A 106 71.72 -18.13 1.93
C LEU A 106 72.71 -19.25 1.56
N ALA A 107 73.93 -18.89 1.15
CA ALA A 107 74.98 -19.84 0.76
C ALA A 107 75.75 -20.45 1.94
N GLY A 108 75.56 -19.96 3.17
CA GLY A 108 76.23 -20.48 4.37
C GLY A 108 77.68 -20.01 4.54
N GLN A 109 78.07 -18.90 3.91
CA GLN A 109 79.44 -18.41 3.91
C GLN A 109 79.74 -17.60 5.18
N ALA A 110 79.95 -18.27 6.31
CA ALA A 110 80.06 -17.63 7.63
C ALA A 110 81.16 -16.57 7.71
N GLU A 111 82.35 -16.82 7.16
CA GLU A 111 83.45 -15.85 7.20
C GLU A 111 83.19 -14.62 6.32
N VAL A 112 82.55 -14.81 5.16
CA VAL A 112 82.10 -13.70 4.30
C VAL A 112 81.03 -12.87 5.02
N VAL A 113 80.06 -13.52 5.68
CA VAL A 113 79.04 -12.83 6.50
C VAL A 113 79.68 -11.98 7.59
N LYS A 114 80.67 -12.50 8.32
CA LYS A 114 81.41 -11.77 9.35
C LYS A 114 82.10 -10.53 8.80
N ILE A 115 82.74 -10.65 7.63
CA ILE A 115 83.40 -9.51 6.97
C ILE A 115 82.39 -8.46 6.56
N LEU A 116 81.30 -8.85 5.88
CA LEU A 116 80.28 -7.93 5.41
C LEU A 116 79.63 -7.15 6.57
N VAL A 117 79.25 -7.83 7.65
CA VAL A 117 78.68 -7.18 8.85
C VAL A 117 79.68 -6.23 9.51
N LYS A 118 80.96 -6.62 9.66
CA LYS A 118 82.02 -5.73 10.18
C LYS A 118 82.26 -4.50 9.31
N ARG A 119 82.03 -4.61 8.00
CA ARG A 119 82.13 -3.50 7.03
C ARG A 119 80.85 -2.67 6.92
N GLY A 120 79.90 -2.86 7.85
CA GLY A 120 78.71 -2.02 7.98
C GLY A 120 77.56 -2.41 7.05
N ALA A 121 77.51 -3.65 6.55
CA ALA A 121 76.35 -4.16 5.82
C ALA A 121 75.09 -4.07 6.69
N ASP A 122 73.96 -3.64 6.11
CA ASP A 122 72.67 -3.66 6.80
C ASP A 122 72.21 -5.12 7.06
N ILE A 123 72.36 -5.55 8.31
CA ILE A 123 72.02 -6.89 8.78
C ILE A 123 70.54 -7.23 8.64
N ASN A 124 69.68 -6.21 8.57
CA ASN A 124 68.23 -6.33 8.51
C ASN A 124 67.67 -5.90 7.15
N ALA A 125 68.53 -5.71 6.15
CA ALA A 125 68.12 -5.37 4.79
C ALA A 125 67.05 -6.37 4.30
N GLN A 126 66.04 -5.86 3.61
CA GLN A 126 64.96 -6.68 3.05
C GLN A 126 65.09 -6.75 1.52
N SER A 127 65.14 -7.96 0.99
CA SER A 127 64.97 -8.22 -0.44
C SER A 127 63.56 -7.85 -0.93
N GLN A 128 63.30 -7.98 -2.22
CA GLN A 128 62.04 -7.55 -2.86
C GLN A 128 60.77 -8.12 -2.20
N ASN A 129 60.82 -9.32 -1.61
CA ASN A 129 59.66 -9.96 -0.94
C ASN A 129 59.74 -9.87 0.60
N GLY A 130 60.61 -9.02 1.13
CA GLY A 130 60.78 -8.84 2.58
C GLY A 130 61.70 -9.86 3.25
N PHE A 131 62.40 -10.74 2.53
CA PHE A 131 63.34 -11.70 3.15
C PHE A 131 64.57 -10.96 3.68
N THR A 132 64.97 -11.26 4.92
CA THR A 132 66.22 -10.77 5.54
C THR A 132 67.36 -11.81 5.42
N PRO A 133 68.63 -11.41 5.63
CA PRO A 133 69.74 -12.36 5.71
C PRO A 133 69.51 -13.47 6.75
N LEU A 134 68.94 -13.11 7.91
CA LEU A 134 68.59 -14.08 8.97
C LEU A 134 67.50 -15.06 8.51
N TYR A 135 66.51 -14.61 7.75
CA TYR A 135 65.49 -15.50 7.15
C TYR A 135 66.14 -16.54 6.22
N MET A 136 67.05 -16.10 5.35
CA MET A 136 67.73 -16.97 4.39
C MET A 136 68.66 -17.99 5.07
N ALA A 137 69.42 -17.56 6.08
CA ALA A 137 70.25 -18.46 6.87
C ALA A 137 69.40 -19.49 7.63
N ALA A 138 68.27 -19.07 8.18
CA ALA A 138 67.35 -19.95 8.89
C ALA A 138 66.65 -20.95 7.96
N GLN A 139 66.37 -20.59 6.71
CA GLN A 139 65.78 -21.48 5.71
C GLN A 139 66.72 -22.63 5.32
N GLU A 140 68.02 -22.37 5.23
CA GLU A 140 69.02 -23.33 4.74
C GLU A 140 69.80 -24.04 5.86
N ASN A 141 69.39 -23.88 7.12
CA ASN A 141 69.98 -24.51 8.30
C ASN A 141 71.43 -24.08 8.61
N HIS A 142 71.82 -22.84 8.27
CA HIS A 142 73.18 -22.35 8.50
C HIS A 142 73.37 -21.82 9.93
N LEU A 143 73.59 -22.73 10.88
CA LEU A 143 73.63 -22.45 12.32
C LEU A 143 74.62 -21.35 12.71
N ASP A 144 75.84 -21.41 12.21
CA ASP A 144 76.90 -20.46 12.56
C ASP A 144 76.57 -19.05 12.06
N VAL A 145 75.96 -18.97 10.87
CA VAL A 145 75.46 -17.71 10.30
C VAL A 145 74.28 -17.18 11.12
N VAL A 146 73.30 -18.03 11.45
CA VAL A 146 72.14 -17.63 12.28
C VAL A 146 72.58 -17.09 13.64
N ARG A 147 73.47 -17.80 14.34
CA ARG A 147 73.99 -17.37 15.65
C ARG A 147 74.71 -16.04 15.54
N TYR A 148 75.63 -15.92 14.58
CA TYR A 148 76.39 -14.69 14.38
C TYR A 148 75.49 -13.50 14.02
N LEU A 149 74.49 -13.70 13.16
CA LEU A 149 73.54 -12.64 12.79
C LEU A 149 72.71 -12.19 13.99
N LEU A 150 72.23 -13.11 14.84
CA LEU A 150 71.50 -12.77 16.06
C LEU A 150 72.37 -11.99 17.07
N GLU A 151 73.60 -12.44 17.30
CA GLU A 151 74.57 -11.79 18.21
C GLU A 151 74.89 -10.34 17.78
N ASN A 152 74.77 -10.02 16.50
CA ASN A 152 75.06 -8.70 15.93
C ASN A 152 73.80 -7.88 15.59
N GLY A 153 72.64 -8.19 16.20
CA GLY A 153 71.43 -7.37 16.10
C GLY A 153 70.48 -7.73 14.95
N GLY A 154 70.59 -8.95 14.41
CA GLY A 154 69.64 -9.50 13.44
C GLY A 154 68.23 -9.64 14.03
N ASN A 155 67.26 -8.95 13.44
CA ASN A 155 65.90 -8.90 13.94
C ASN A 155 65.08 -10.11 13.45
N GLN A 156 64.90 -11.09 14.34
CA GLN A 156 64.07 -12.26 14.07
C GLN A 156 62.55 -12.02 14.07
N SER A 157 62.10 -10.81 14.43
CA SER A 157 60.68 -10.41 14.34
C SER A 157 60.32 -9.82 12.97
N THR A 158 61.30 -9.45 12.15
CA THR A 158 61.05 -8.94 10.80
C THR A 158 60.47 -10.07 9.94
N ALA A 159 59.28 -9.83 9.40
CA ALA A 159 58.57 -10.80 8.59
C ALA A 159 58.64 -10.43 7.11
N THR A 160 58.49 -11.43 6.25
CA THR A 160 58.27 -11.25 4.81
C THR A 160 56.94 -10.55 4.54
N GLU A 161 56.68 -10.16 3.29
CA GLU A 161 55.39 -9.59 2.89
C GLU A 161 54.19 -10.50 3.24
N ASP A 162 54.39 -11.82 3.17
CA ASP A 162 53.39 -12.83 3.55
C ASP A 162 53.29 -13.07 5.07
N GLY A 163 54.12 -12.40 5.86
CA GLY A 163 54.14 -12.50 7.33
C GLY A 163 54.96 -13.67 7.89
N PHE A 164 55.87 -14.28 7.12
CA PHE A 164 56.75 -15.34 7.63
C PHE A 164 58.01 -14.77 8.28
N THR A 165 58.32 -15.25 9.48
CA THR A 165 59.57 -14.92 10.20
C THR A 165 60.64 -15.98 9.98
N PRO A 166 61.92 -15.71 10.34
CA PRO A 166 62.99 -16.71 10.34
C PRO A 166 62.62 -18.00 11.12
N LEU A 167 61.91 -17.87 12.24
CA LEU A 167 61.41 -19.02 13.01
C LEU A 167 60.38 -19.84 12.21
N ALA A 168 59.44 -19.16 11.53
CA ALA A 168 58.40 -19.82 10.77
C ALA A 168 58.96 -20.62 9.58
N ILE A 169 59.98 -20.10 8.89
CA ILE A 169 60.64 -20.82 7.78
C ILE A 169 61.51 -21.97 8.29
N ALA A 170 62.26 -21.79 9.40
CA ALA A 170 63.03 -22.87 10.01
C ALA A 170 62.14 -24.06 10.40
N LEU A 171 60.96 -23.78 10.97
CA LEU A 171 59.95 -24.80 11.29
C LEU A 171 59.35 -25.45 10.05
N GLN A 172 59.10 -24.67 9.00
CA GLN A 172 58.57 -25.20 7.74
C GLN A 172 59.52 -26.20 7.09
N GLN A 173 60.83 -25.99 7.25
CA GLN A 173 61.89 -26.85 6.74
C GLN A 173 62.31 -27.98 7.71
N GLY A 174 61.92 -27.91 8.99
CA GLY A 174 62.23 -28.93 10.00
C GLY A 174 63.61 -28.77 10.66
N HIS A 175 64.16 -27.56 10.65
CA HIS A 175 65.52 -27.26 11.13
C HIS A 175 65.56 -27.05 12.65
N ASN A 176 65.37 -28.13 13.40
CA ASN A 176 65.21 -28.12 14.87
C ASN A 176 66.32 -27.37 15.63
N GLN A 177 67.57 -27.44 15.17
CA GLN A 177 68.69 -26.77 15.83
C GLN A 177 68.63 -25.24 15.65
N VAL A 178 68.28 -24.77 14.44
CA VAL A 178 68.02 -23.34 14.18
C VAL A 178 66.79 -22.87 14.95
N VAL A 179 65.74 -23.69 15.02
CA VAL A 179 64.54 -23.40 15.82
C VAL A 179 64.89 -23.20 17.30
N SER A 180 65.72 -24.07 17.88
CA SER A 180 66.19 -23.91 19.27
C SER A 180 66.89 -22.56 19.47
N ILE A 181 67.86 -22.24 18.61
CA ILE A 181 68.65 -21.01 18.69
C ILE A 181 67.75 -19.76 18.57
N LEU A 182 66.80 -19.75 17.62
CA LEU A 182 65.88 -18.63 17.45
C LEU A 182 64.95 -18.47 18.67
N LEU A 183 64.46 -19.57 19.24
CA LEU A 183 63.60 -19.55 20.42
C LEU A 183 64.33 -19.11 21.69
N GLU A 184 65.59 -19.49 21.88
CA GLU A 184 66.44 -19.06 23.00
C GLU A 184 66.66 -17.54 22.99
N ASN A 185 66.70 -16.91 21.81
CA ASN A 185 66.93 -15.48 21.64
C ASN A 185 65.63 -14.65 21.51
N ASP A 186 64.44 -15.28 21.54
CA ASP A 186 63.14 -14.61 21.30
C ASP A 186 62.55 -14.01 22.57
N THR A 187 62.44 -12.67 22.60
CA THR A 187 61.96 -11.88 23.74
C THR A 187 60.50 -11.42 23.62
N LYS A 188 59.82 -11.63 22.49
CA LYS A 188 58.46 -11.08 22.24
C LYS A 188 57.54 -12.08 21.54
N GLY A 189 56.59 -12.65 22.29
CA GLY A 189 55.64 -13.69 21.86
C GLY A 189 54.75 -13.43 20.62
N LYS A 190 54.91 -12.33 19.88
CA LYS A 190 54.22 -12.07 18.60
C LYS A 190 54.67 -13.01 17.47
N VAL A 191 55.91 -13.51 17.50
CA VAL A 191 56.51 -14.36 16.45
C VAL A 191 56.07 -15.84 16.57
N ARG A 192 55.59 -16.26 17.73
CA ARG A 192 55.33 -17.68 18.08
C ARG A 192 54.00 -18.22 17.53
N LEU A 193 53.04 -17.34 17.23
CA LEU A 193 51.69 -17.74 16.83
C LEU A 193 51.65 -18.51 15.49
N PRO A 194 52.35 -18.12 14.41
CA PRO A 194 52.39 -18.92 13.18
C PRO A 194 53.20 -20.23 13.33
N ALA A 195 54.21 -20.22 14.20
CA ALA A 195 55.14 -21.33 14.42
C ALA A 195 54.45 -22.59 14.95
N LEU A 196 53.60 -22.48 15.97
CA LEU A 196 52.90 -23.64 16.56
C LEU A 196 51.91 -24.28 15.58
N HIS A 197 51.25 -23.47 14.74
CA HIS A 197 50.39 -23.96 13.66
C HIS A 197 51.16 -24.74 12.59
N ILE A 198 52.39 -24.30 12.25
CA ILE A 198 53.27 -24.99 11.30
C ILE A 198 53.74 -26.32 11.90
N ALA A 199 54.15 -26.33 13.17
CA ALA A 199 54.54 -27.55 13.89
C ALA A 199 53.38 -28.56 13.93
N ALA A 200 52.16 -28.11 14.25
CA ALA A 200 50.96 -28.94 14.23
C ALA A 200 50.63 -29.51 12.83
N ARG A 201 50.89 -28.76 11.76
CA ARG A 201 50.75 -29.23 10.37
C ARG A 201 51.79 -30.28 9.99
N LYS A 202 53.02 -30.15 10.48
CA LYS A 202 54.16 -31.00 10.12
C LYS A 202 54.34 -32.23 11.01
N ASP A 203 53.54 -32.35 12.07
CA ASP A 203 53.70 -33.35 13.15
C ASP A 203 55.04 -33.22 13.89
N ASP A 204 55.60 -32.00 13.97
CA ASP A 204 56.86 -31.74 14.65
C ASP A 204 56.64 -31.57 16.16
N THR A 205 56.66 -32.70 16.87
CA THR A 205 56.48 -32.75 18.33
C THR A 205 57.61 -32.09 19.11
N LYS A 206 58.84 -32.11 18.59
CA LYS A 206 60.01 -31.53 19.28
C LYS A 206 59.89 -30.01 19.30
N SER A 207 59.68 -29.42 18.13
CA SER A 207 59.48 -27.98 18.02
C SER A 207 58.21 -27.52 18.74
N ALA A 208 57.11 -28.27 18.64
CA ALA A 208 55.89 -27.95 19.39
C ALA A 208 56.11 -28.00 20.91
N ALA A 209 56.88 -28.96 21.42
CA ALA A 209 57.18 -29.06 22.85
C ALA A 209 58.02 -27.89 23.35
N LEU A 210 59.00 -27.43 22.56
CA LEU A 210 59.83 -26.26 22.83
C LEU A 210 59.02 -24.97 22.80
N LEU A 211 58.15 -24.80 21.79
CA LEU A 211 57.26 -23.64 21.66
C LEU A 211 56.32 -23.52 22.87
N LEU A 212 55.78 -24.64 23.35
CA LEU A 212 54.87 -24.72 24.50
C LEU A 212 55.56 -24.69 25.87
N GLN A 213 56.90 -24.79 25.92
CA GLN A 213 57.65 -24.65 27.16
C GLN A 213 57.74 -23.18 27.60
N ASN A 214 57.77 -22.26 26.64
CA ASN A 214 57.93 -20.82 26.86
C ASN A 214 56.62 -20.02 26.67
N ASP A 215 55.55 -20.63 26.18
CA ASP A 215 54.21 -20.05 26.03
C ASP A 215 53.14 -21.10 26.42
N HIS A 216 52.27 -20.76 27.37
CA HIS A 216 51.36 -21.74 28.00
C HIS A 216 50.06 -21.95 27.20
N ASN A 217 49.78 -21.14 26.17
CA ASN A 217 48.51 -21.23 25.45
C ASN A 217 48.60 -22.14 24.22
N ALA A 218 48.09 -23.37 24.33
CA ALA A 218 48.01 -24.31 23.20
C ALA A 218 46.87 -24.02 22.20
N ASP A 219 45.93 -23.12 22.53
CA ASP A 219 44.73 -22.80 21.76
C ASP A 219 44.83 -21.49 20.96
N VAL A 220 46.06 -21.11 20.60
CA VAL A 220 46.32 -19.95 19.75
C VAL A 220 45.54 -20.05 18.44
N GLN A 221 44.78 -19.02 18.08
CA GLN A 221 43.94 -19.07 16.89
C GLN A 221 44.68 -18.51 15.67
N SER A 222 44.60 -19.21 14.54
CA SER A 222 44.94 -18.66 13.24
C SER A 222 43.92 -17.60 12.79
N LYS A 223 44.20 -16.88 11.70
CA LYS A 223 43.23 -15.98 11.03
C LYS A 223 41.90 -16.67 10.67
N SER A 224 41.92 -18.00 10.54
CA SER A 224 40.73 -18.79 10.25
C SER A 224 39.91 -19.18 11.49
N GLY A 225 40.38 -18.86 12.69
CA GLY A 225 39.82 -19.31 13.97
C GLY A 225 40.24 -20.72 14.36
N PHE A 226 40.99 -21.43 13.51
CA PHE A 226 41.52 -22.77 13.81
C PHE A 226 42.67 -22.69 14.81
N THR A 227 42.64 -23.55 15.82
CA THR A 227 43.74 -23.79 16.75
C THR A 227 44.75 -24.80 16.17
N PRO A 228 45.96 -24.95 16.74
CA PRO A 228 46.89 -26.02 16.38
C PRO A 228 46.24 -27.40 16.40
N LEU A 229 45.34 -27.67 17.35
CA LEU A 229 44.63 -28.95 17.43
C LEU A 229 43.69 -29.18 16.23
N HIS A 230 43.02 -28.14 15.72
CA HIS A 230 42.24 -28.25 14.48
C HIS A 230 43.11 -28.60 13.28
N ILE A 231 44.30 -28.02 13.21
CA ILE A 231 45.26 -28.28 12.12
C ILE A 231 45.78 -29.72 12.23
N ALA A 232 46.23 -30.14 13.42
CA ALA A 232 46.65 -31.52 13.65
C ALA A 232 45.52 -32.51 13.29
N ALA A 233 44.29 -32.19 13.66
CA ALA A 233 43.12 -32.99 13.32
C ALA A 233 42.83 -33.07 11.82
N HIS A 234 43.09 -31.99 11.07
CA HIS A 234 42.95 -31.94 9.61
C HIS A 234 43.94 -32.85 8.87
N TYR A 235 45.19 -32.87 9.32
CA TYR A 235 46.26 -33.67 8.71
C TYR A 235 46.37 -35.08 9.28
N GLY A 236 45.70 -35.38 10.40
CA GLY A 236 45.73 -36.69 11.05
C GLY A 236 46.98 -36.90 11.90
N ASN A 237 47.61 -35.82 12.34
CA ASN A 237 48.88 -35.82 13.07
C ASN A 237 48.67 -36.15 14.55
N VAL A 238 48.53 -37.44 14.88
CA VAL A 238 48.17 -37.94 16.21
C VAL A 238 49.23 -37.59 17.26
N ASN A 239 50.52 -37.58 16.90
CA ASN A 239 51.61 -37.37 17.85
C ASN A 239 51.61 -35.94 18.38
N VAL A 240 51.60 -34.94 17.49
CA VAL A 240 51.53 -33.53 17.90
C VAL A 240 50.18 -33.18 18.54
N ALA A 241 49.07 -33.79 18.11
CA ALA A 241 47.78 -33.62 18.78
C ALA A 241 47.79 -34.14 20.22
N THR A 242 48.40 -35.30 20.46
CA THR A 242 48.56 -35.87 21.82
C THR A 242 49.38 -34.94 22.70
N LEU A 243 50.47 -34.39 22.16
CA LEU A 243 51.28 -33.40 22.86
C LEU A 243 50.47 -32.14 23.19
N LEU A 244 49.75 -31.57 22.21
CA LEU A 244 48.90 -30.39 22.40
C LEU A 244 47.86 -30.61 23.50
N LEU A 245 47.16 -31.75 23.48
CA LEU A 245 46.17 -32.12 24.50
C LEU A 245 46.80 -32.30 25.88
N ASN A 246 47.98 -32.93 25.97
CA ASN A 246 48.72 -33.05 27.23
C ASN A 246 49.20 -31.70 27.78
N ARG A 247 49.34 -30.69 26.91
CA ARG A 247 49.70 -29.30 27.26
C ARG A 247 48.49 -28.39 27.37
N GLY A 248 47.29 -28.95 27.57
CA GLY A 248 46.09 -28.20 27.90
C GLY A 248 45.31 -27.64 26.72
N ALA A 249 45.55 -28.09 25.47
CA ALA A 249 44.71 -27.71 24.34
C ALA A 249 43.26 -28.15 24.55
N ALA A 250 42.31 -27.25 24.34
CA ALA A 250 40.89 -27.53 24.47
C ALA A 250 40.40 -28.46 23.35
N VAL A 251 40.01 -29.69 23.73
CA VAL A 251 39.60 -30.74 22.79
C VAL A 251 38.39 -30.34 21.92
N ASP A 252 37.46 -29.57 22.49
CA ASP A 252 36.22 -29.11 21.84
C ASP A 252 36.24 -27.62 21.50
N PHE A 253 37.43 -27.01 21.37
CA PHE A 253 37.51 -25.62 20.94
C PHE A 253 36.76 -25.45 19.61
N THR A 254 35.86 -24.48 19.53
CA THR A 254 35.08 -24.26 18.31
C THR A 254 35.68 -23.16 17.45
N ALA A 255 35.99 -23.47 16.19
CA ALA A 255 36.31 -22.48 15.18
C ALA A 255 35.07 -22.03 14.41
N ARG A 256 34.91 -20.71 14.25
CA ARG A 256 33.87 -20.06 13.42
C ARG A 256 32.47 -20.65 13.67
N ASN A 257 31.90 -21.35 12.69
CA ASN A 257 30.54 -21.89 12.66
C ASN A 257 30.35 -23.13 13.57
N GLY A 258 30.97 -23.15 14.75
CA GLY A 258 30.89 -24.28 15.68
C GLY A 258 31.64 -25.53 15.21
N ILE A 259 32.71 -25.38 14.43
CA ILE A 259 33.51 -26.53 13.95
C ILE A 259 34.50 -26.90 15.05
N THR A 260 34.45 -28.13 15.57
CA THR A 260 35.43 -28.68 16.52
C THR A 260 36.52 -29.49 15.81
N PRO A 261 37.67 -29.79 16.46
CA PRO A 261 38.68 -30.71 15.91
C PRO A 261 38.09 -32.07 15.51
N LEU A 262 37.10 -32.59 16.27
CA LEU A 262 36.44 -33.85 15.96
C LEU A 262 35.62 -33.78 14.65
N HIS A 263 34.96 -32.66 14.35
CA HIS A 263 34.32 -32.46 13.05
C HIS A 263 35.34 -32.51 11.91
N VAL A 264 36.50 -31.88 12.10
CA VAL A 264 37.57 -31.82 11.09
C VAL A 264 38.15 -33.21 10.85
N ALA A 265 38.51 -33.94 11.90
CA ALA A 265 39.03 -35.30 11.81
C ALA A 265 38.02 -36.24 11.12
N SER A 266 36.75 -36.15 11.50
CA SER A 266 35.67 -36.95 10.92
C SER A 266 35.43 -36.64 9.45
N LYS A 267 35.45 -35.36 9.06
CA LYS A 267 35.32 -34.93 7.65
C LYS A 267 36.46 -35.42 6.77
N ARG A 268 37.65 -35.63 7.34
CA ARG A 268 38.88 -36.05 6.63
C ARG A 268 39.11 -37.56 6.68
N GLY A 269 38.35 -38.29 7.51
CA GLY A 269 38.50 -39.74 7.67
C GLY A 269 39.70 -40.14 8.51
N ASN A 270 40.22 -39.24 9.34
CA ASN A 270 41.39 -39.47 10.18
C ASN A 270 40.99 -40.32 11.40
N THR A 271 40.74 -41.61 11.21
CA THR A 271 40.13 -42.51 12.21
C THR A 271 40.92 -42.57 13.52
N ASN A 272 42.25 -42.62 13.46
CA ASN A 272 43.11 -42.59 14.67
C ASN A 272 43.00 -41.27 15.44
N MET A 273 42.83 -40.16 14.73
CA MET A 273 42.59 -38.86 15.35
C MET A 273 41.20 -38.78 15.97
N VAL A 274 40.16 -39.29 15.28
CA VAL A 274 38.81 -39.40 15.83
C VAL A 274 38.85 -40.20 17.14
N ARG A 275 39.55 -41.34 17.16
CA ARG A 275 39.74 -42.15 18.36
C ARG A 275 40.43 -41.37 19.48
N LEU A 276 41.57 -40.75 19.19
CA LEU A 276 42.31 -39.94 20.18
C LEU A 276 41.43 -38.84 20.79
N LEU A 277 40.70 -38.10 19.96
CA LEU A 277 39.85 -36.99 20.44
C LEU A 277 38.71 -37.50 21.33
N LEU A 278 38.06 -38.62 20.96
CA LEU A 278 37.03 -39.25 21.78
C LEU A 278 37.58 -39.82 23.10
N ASP A 279 38.76 -40.44 23.07
CA ASP A 279 39.44 -40.95 24.27
C ASP A 279 39.86 -39.80 25.21
N ARG A 280 39.94 -38.56 24.70
CA ARG A 280 40.13 -37.32 25.47
C ARG A 280 38.82 -36.55 25.70
N SER A 281 37.70 -37.27 25.74
CA SER A 281 36.37 -36.77 26.09
C SER A 281 35.82 -35.66 25.16
N SER A 282 36.19 -35.67 23.87
CA SER A 282 35.56 -34.79 22.88
C SER A 282 34.07 -35.09 22.74
N GLN A 283 33.25 -34.04 22.64
CA GLN A 283 31.81 -34.15 22.42
C GLN A 283 31.49 -34.80 21.08
N ILE A 284 31.10 -36.08 21.13
CA ILE A 284 30.76 -36.90 19.96
C ILE A 284 29.53 -36.38 19.19
N ASP A 285 28.65 -35.66 19.87
CA ASP A 285 27.42 -35.08 19.34
C ASP A 285 27.48 -33.55 19.18
N ALA A 286 28.69 -32.96 19.27
CA ALA A 286 28.89 -31.54 19.01
C ALA A 286 28.25 -31.13 17.68
N LYS A 287 27.59 -29.98 17.65
CA LYS A 287 26.87 -29.50 16.47
C LYS A 287 27.51 -28.24 15.91
N THR A 288 27.72 -28.22 14.60
CA THR A 288 27.99 -26.98 13.89
C THR A 288 26.76 -26.07 13.92
N ARG A 289 26.93 -24.83 13.44
CA ARG A 289 25.84 -23.87 13.29
C ARG A 289 24.63 -24.44 12.53
N ASP A 290 24.83 -25.34 11.57
CA ASP A 290 23.76 -25.96 10.78
C ASP A 290 23.28 -27.32 11.31
N GLY A 291 23.72 -27.68 12.51
CA GLY A 291 23.33 -28.93 13.18
C GLY A 291 24.07 -30.15 12.65
N LEU A 292 25.18 -30.00 11.92
CA LEU A 292 26.01 -31.14 11.52
C LEU A 292 26.75 -31.65 12.76
N THR A 293 26.70 -32.96 12.99
CA THR A 293 27.55 -33.66 13.98
C THR A 293 28.78 -34.27 13.29
N PRO A 294 29.81 -34.72 14.03
CA PRO A 294 30.93 -35.47 13.46
C PRO A 294 30.49 -36.66 12.59
N LEU A 295 29.44 -37.36 13.01
CA LEU A 295 28.84 -38.48 12.25
C LEU A 295 28.27 -38.03 10.89
N HIS A 296 27.63 -36.85 10.82
CA HIS A 296 27.19 -36.28 9.53
C HIS A 296 28.37 -36.01 8.61
N CYS A 297 29.46 -35.44 9.15
CA CYS A 297 30.66 -35.11 8.38
C CYS A 297 31.33 -36.36 7.81
N ALA A 298 31.52 -37.40 8.63
CA ALA A 298 32.10 -38.67 8.18
C ALA A 298 31.20 -39.35 7.14
N ALA A 299 29.90 -39.41 7.39
CA ALA A 299 28.92 -39.99 6.47
C ALA A 299 28.89 -39.26 5.12
N ARG A 300 28.90 -37.91 5.13
CA ARG A 300 28.87 -37.09 3.91
C ARG A 300 30.12 -37.25 3.05
N SER A 301 31.27 -37.47 3.68
CA SER A 301 32.56 -37.64 3.02
C SER A 301 32.84 -39.09 2.60
N GLY A 302 32.06 -40.07 3.08
CA GLY A 302 32.25 -41.48 2.73
C GLY A 302 33.33 -42.18 3.53
N HIS A 303 33.58 -41.74 4.76
CA HIS A 303 34.59 -42.34 5.64
C HIS A 303 33.93 -43.39 6.54
N ASP A 304 33.70 -44.57 6.00
CA ASP A 304 32.99 -45.69 6.62
C ASP A 304 33.64 -46.14 7.94
N THR A 305 34.97 -46.25 8.01
CA THR A 305 35.67 -46.61 9.25
C THR A 305 35.50 -45.57 10.36
N ALA A 306 35.41 -44.29 10.00
CA ALA A 306 35.15 -43.22 10.97
C ALA A 306 33.67 -43.21 11.38
N VAL A 307 32.74 -43.51 10.45
CA VAL A 307 31.32 -43.69 10.74
C VAL A 307 31.12 -44.83 11.73
N GLU A 308 31.70 -46.00 11.47
CA GLU A 308 31.62 -47.18 12.33
C GLU A 308 32.18 -46.88 13.73
N LEU A 309 33.39 -46.32 13.82
CA LEU A 309 33.98 -45.92 15.10
C LEU A 309 33.08 -44.94 15.87
N LEU A 310 32.51 -43.94 15.21
CA LEU A 310 31.61 -42.98 15.87
C LEU A 310 30.34 -43.68 16.39
N LEU A 311 29.76 -44.60 15.62
CA LEU A 311 28.58 -45.37 16.02
C LEU A 311 28.86 -46.29 17.21
N GLU A 312 29.99 -47.01 17.19
CA GLU A 312 30.45 -47.86 18.31
C GLU A 312 30.65 -47.06 19.60
N ARG A 313 31.10 -45.81 19.48
CA ARG A 313 31.29 -44.88 20.60
C ARG A 313 30.00 -44.13 20.99
N GLY A 314 28.85 -44.51 20.45
CA GLY A 314 27.54 -43.99 20.86
C GLY A 314 27.14 -42.67 20.20
N ALA A 315 27.68 -42.34 19.01
CA ALA A 315 27.25 -41.15 18.27
C ALA A 315 25.74 -41.21 17.97
N PRO A 316 25.01 -40.09 18.07
CA PRO A 316 23.57 -40.07 17.84
C PRO A 316 23.24 -40.36 16.37
N LEU A 317 22.82 -41.60 16.11
CA LEU A 317 22.51 -42.14 14.78
C LEU A 317 21.48 -41.30 14.02
N LEU A 318 20.47 -40.79 14.72
CA LEU A 318 19.37 -40.00 14.17
C LEU A 318 19.49 -38.50 14.50
N ALA A 319 20.71 -38.03 14.78
CA ALA A 319 20.94 -36.59 14.88
C ALA A 319 20.47 -35.90 13.60
N ARG A 320 19.89 -34.72 13.74
CA ARG A 320 19.35 -33.96 12.62
C ARG A 320 20.06 -32.62 12.46
N THR A 321 20.36 -32.30 11.21
CA THR A 321 20.67 -30.94 10.79
C THR A 321 19.45 -30.01 10.89
N LYS A 322 19.65 -28.71 10.65
CA LYS A 322 18.55 -27.72 10.59
C LYS A 322 17.40 -28.12 9.65
N ASN A 323 17.70 -28.77 8.53
CA ASN A 323 16.69 -29.18 7.55
C ASN A 323 16.17 -30.61 7.80
N GLY A 324 16.51 -31.20 8.94
CA GLY A 324 16.05 -32.54 9.33
C GLY A 324 16.86 -33.69 8.73
N LEU A 325 17.92 -33.45 7.95
CA LEU A 325 18.76 -34.54 7.41
C LEU A 325 19.48 -35.26 8.53
N SER A 326 19.40 -36.60 8.50
CA SER A 326 20.20 -37.52 9.31
C SER A 326 21.50 -37.94 8.59
N PRO A 327 22.45 -38.61 9.27
CA PRO A 327 23.65 -39.16 8.65
C PRO A 327 23.38 -40.09 7.46
N LEU A 328 22.25 -40.82 7.47
CA LEU A 328 21.83 -41.67 6.34
C LEU A 328 21.57 -40.83 5.08
N HIS A 329 20.93 -39.67 5.21
CA HIS A 329 20.72 -38.74 4.11
C HIS A 329 22.05 -38.20 3.57
N MET A 330 23.01 -37.92 4.44
CA MET A 330 24.34 -37.43 4.06
C MET A 330 25.15 -38.46 3.29
N ALA A 331 25.14 -39.72 3.75
CA ALA A 331 25.77 -40.83 3.05
C ALA A 331 25.10 -41.06 1.68
N ALA A 332 23.76 -40.98 1.63
CA ALA A 332 23.02 -41.15 0.39
C ALA A 332 23.28 -40.04 -0.63
N GLN A 333 23.48 -38.80 -0.16
CA GLN A 333 23.84 -37.66 -1.02
C GLN A 333 25.22 -37.81 -1.68
N GLY A 334 26.12 -38.62 -1.11
CA GLY A 334 27.48 -38.81 -1.60
C GLY A 334 27.71 -40.10 -2.39
N ASP A 335 26.68 -40.92 -2.61
CA ASP A 335 26.79 -42.29 -3.16
C ASP A 335 27.68 -43.23 -2.32
N HIS A 336 27.73 -43.01 -1.00
CA HIS A 336 28.63 -43.74 -0.09
C HIS A 336 28.01 -45.03 0.43
N VAL A 337 28.10 -46.09 -0.38
CA VAL A 337 27.48 -47.40 -0.14
C VAL A 337 27.86 -48.01 1.22
N GLU A 338 29.14 -48.01 1.59
CA GLU A 338 29.59 -48.64 2.85
C GLU A 338 29.09 -47.86 4.07
N CYS A 339 29.13 -46.52 4.06
CA CYS A 339 28.51 -45.70 5.11
C CYS A 339 27.02 -46.01 5.27
N VAL A 340 26.26 -46.14 4.16
CA VAL A 340 24.85 -46.53 4.20
C VAL A 340 24.68 -47.91 4.82
N LYS A 341 25.53 -48.89 4.49
CA LYS A 341 25.48 -50.23 5.09
C LYS A 341 25.71 -50.18 6.61
N HIS A 342 26.76 -49.51 7.09
CA HIS A 342 27.03 -49.40 8.53
C HIS A 342 25.87 -48.72 9.25
N LEU A 343 25.35 -47.60 8.72
CA LEU A 343 24.22 -46.90 9.32
C LEU A 343 22.96 -47.80 9.42
N LEU A 344 22.64 -48.55 8.37
CA LEU A 344 21.50 -49.48 8.38
C LEU A 344 21.73 -50.71 9.27
N GLN A 345 22.97 -51.22 9.36
CA GLN A 345 23.35 -52.30 10.29
C GLN A 345 23.17 -51.88 11.75
N HIS A 346 23.50 -50.62 12.07
CA HIS A 346 23.21 -49.99 13.36
C HIS A 346 21.74 -49.55 13.52
N LYS A 347 20.83 -50.11 12.72
CA LYS A 347 19.37 -49.93 12.79
C LYS A 347 18.87 -48.52 12.48
N ALA A 348 19.55 -47.77 11.60
CA ALA A 348 18.97 -46.54 11.06
C ALA A 348 17.69 -46.91 10.26
N PRO A 349 16.55 -46.22 10.47
CA PRO A 349 15.37 -46.44 9.65
C PRO A 349 15.68 -46.09 8.19
N VAL A 350 15.48 -47.05 7.29
CA VAL A 350 15.78 -46.87 5.86
C VAL A 350 14.96 -45.73 5.23
N ASP A 351 13.73 -45.56 5.69
CA ASP A 351 12.80 -44.50 5.31
C ASP A 351 12.69 -43.40 6.38
N ASP A 352 13.76 -43.18 7.17
CA ASP A 352 13.87 -41.95 7.97
C ASP A 352 13.73 -40.73 7.04
N VAL A 353 13.04 -39.70 7.53
CA VAL A 353 12.66 -38.54 6.71
C VAL A 353 13.24 -37.22 7.22
N THR A 354 13.47 -36.28 6.31
CA THR A 354 13.75 -34.88 6.62
C THR A 354 12.49 -34.10 7.04
N LEU A 355 12.63 -32.80 7.31
CA LEU A 355 11.48 -31.91 7.56
C LEU A 355 10.50 -31.83 6.37
N ASP A 356 11.02 -31.98 5.15
CA ASP A 356 10.23 -32.01 3.91
C ASP A 356 9.76 -33.42 3.53
N TYR A 357 9.79 -34.36 4.48
CA TYR A 357 9.44 -35.77 4.29
C TYR A 357 10.29 -36.48 3.22
N LEU A 358 11.51 -35.99 2.92
CA LEU A 358 12.41 -36.67 1.99
C LEU A 358 13.08 -37.83 2.71
N THR A 359 12.97 -39.04 2.16
CA THR A 359 13.77 -40.19 2.60
C THR A 359 15.17 -40.18 1.98
N ALA A 360 16.07 -41.02 2.47
CA ALA A 360 17.38 -41.24 1.84
C ALA A 360 17.26 -41.64 0.35
N LEU A 361 16.19 -42.36 -0.01
CA LEU A 361 15.91 -42.75 -1.39
C LEU A 361 15.55 -41.55 -2.28
N HIS A 362 14.82 -40.55 -1.76
CA HIS A 362 14.56 -39.30 -2.48
C HIS A 362 15.85 -38.54 -2.78
N VAL A 363 16.76 -38.47 -1.80
CA VAL A 363 18.06 -37.79 -1.95
C VAL A 363 18.93 -38.51 -2.98
N ALA A 364 19.03 -39.84 -2.91
CA ALA A 364 19.76 -40.64 -3.89
C ALA A 364 19.17 -40.49 -5.31
N ALA A 365 17.84 -40.45 -5.43
CA ALA A 365 17.14 -40.23 -6.69
C ALA A 365 17.37 -38.83 -7.28
N HIS A 366 17.44 -37.79 -6.45
CA HIS A 366 17.77 -36.43 -6.89
C HIS A 366 19.18 -36.34 -7.48
N CYS A 367 20.15 -36.92 -6.77
CA CYS A 367 21.54 -36.91 -7.18
C CYS A 367 21.82 -37.87 -8.36
N GLY A 368 20.96 -38.85 -8.61
CA GLY A 368 21.15 -39.85 -9.66
C GLY A 368 22.10 -40.98 -9.24
N HIS A 369 22.20 -41.24 -7.94
CA HIS A 369 23.13 -42.20 -7.35
C HIS A 369 22.59 -43.62 -7.39
N TYR A 370 22.90 -44.33 -8.49
CA TYR A 370 22.38 -45.67 -8.77
C TYR A 370 22.76 -46.69 -7.70
N ARG A 371 24.01 -46.69 -7.22
CA ARG A 371 24.51 -47.72 -6.28
C ARG A 371 23.80 -47.63 -4.94
N VAL A 372 23.74 -46.43 -4.35
CA VAL A 372 22.98 -46.21 -3.11
C VAL A 372 21.48 -46.45 -3.32
N THR A 373 20.89 -45.97 -4.43
CA THR A 373 19.46 -46.22 -4.70
C THR A 373 19.16 -47.72 -4.68
N LYS A 374 19.98 -48.53 -5.37
CA LYS A 374 19.84 -49.99 -5.39
C LYS A 374 19.95 -50.57 -3.98
N LEU A 375 20.98 -50.18 -3.22
CA LEU A 375 21.16 -50.67 -1.85
C LEU A 375 19.96 -50.33 -0.95
N LEU A 376 19.44 -49.10 -1.02
CA LEU A 376 18.29 -48.68 -0.22
C LEU A 376 17.04 -49.50 -0.57
N LEU A 377 16.79 -49.72 -1.87
CA LEU A 377 15.68 -50.56 -2.34
C LEU A 377 15.84 -52.03 -1.91
N ASP A 378 17.05 -52.59 -2.02
CA ASP A 378 17.38 -53.94 -1.52
C ASP A 378 17.18 -54.04 0.01
N LYS A 379 17.34 -52.93 0.72
CA LYS A 379 17.05 -52.79 2.16
C LYS A 379 15.61 -52.36 2.46
N ARG A 380 14.69 -52.58 1.51
CA ARG A 380 13.23 -52.38 1.64
C ARG A 380 12.81 -50.91 1.81
N ALA A 381 13.58 -49.95 1.31
CA ALA A 381 13.10 -48.57 1.18
C ALA A 381 11.84 -48.52 0.30
N ASN A 382 10.83 -47.76 0.71
CA ASN A 382 9.59 -47.63 -0.06
C ASN A 382 9.82 -46.81 -1.35
N PRO A 383 9.73 -47.41 -2.56
CA PRO A 383 9.92 -46.71 -3.83
C PRO A 383 8.83 -45.67 -4.13
N ASN A 384 7.71 -45.74 -3.39
CA ASN A 384 6.55 -44.85 -3.50
C ASN A 384 6.39 -43.93 -2.28
N ALA A 385 7.42 -43.82 -1.43
CA ALA A 385 7.42 -42.86 -0.33
C ALA A 385 7.08 -41.46 -0.86
N ARG A 386 6.25 -40.72 -0.14
CA ARG A 386 5.77 -39.39 -0.55
C ARG A 386 6.45 -38.32 0.31
N ALA A 387 7.14 -37.39 -0.34
CA ALA A 387 7.62 -36.16 0.28
C ALA A 387 6.46 -35.19 0.58
N LEU A 388 6.77 -34.04 1.18
CA LEU A 388 5.78 -33.05 1.63
C LEU A 388 4.75 -32.65 0.55
N ASN A 389 5.20 -32.46 -0.68
CA ASN A 389 4.34 -32.09 -1.83
C ASN A 389 3.86 -33.29 -2.64
N GLY A 390 3.88 -34.50 -2.06
CA GLY A 390 3.47 -35.74 -2.73
C GLY A 390 4.46 -36.25 -3.77
N PHE A 391 5.66 -35.65 -3.87
CA PHE A 391 6.71 -36.13 -4.76
C PHE A 391 7.20 -37.50 -4.30
N THR A 392 7.24 -38.46 -5.22
CA THR A 392 7.92 -39.75 -5.00
C THR A 392 9.37 -39.69 -5.49
N PRO A 393 10.23 -40.67 -5.13
CA PRO A 393 11.58 -40.77 -5.71
C PRO A 393 11.55 -40.79 -7.24
N LEU A 394 10.53 -41.43 -7.84
CA LEU A 394 10.35 -41.47 -9.30
C LEU A 394 10.10 -40.08 -9.89
N HIS A 395 9.26 -39.25 -9.26
CA HIS A 395 9.04 -37.86 -9.71
C HIS A 395 10.34 -37.06 -9.70
N ILE A 396 11.14 -37.20 -8.64
CA ILE A 396 12.40 -36.48 -8.49
C ILE A 396 13.42 -36.96 -9.54
N ALA A 397 13.56 -38.28 -9.73
CA ALA A 397 14.43 -38.85 -10.75
C ALA A 397 14.04 -38.36 -12.15
N CYS A 398 12.73 -38.32 -12.45
CA CYS A 398 12.21 -37.78 -13.71
C CYS A 398 12.53 -36.29 -13.85
N LYS A 399 12.28 -35.48 -12.81
CA LYS A 399 12.58 -34.03 -12.81
C LYS A 399 14.05 -33.72 -13.07
N LYS A 400 14.95 -34.54 -12.54
CA LYS A 400 16.41 -34.36 -12.58
C LYS A 400 17.08 -35.10 -13.73
N ASN A 401 16.30 -35.68 -14.65
CA ASN A 401 16.79 -36.44 -15.80
C ASN A 401 17.71 -37.63 -15.42
N ARG A 402 17.35 -38.39 -14.38
CA ARG A 402 18.15 -39.52 -13.88
C ARG A 402 17.66 -40.84 -14.47
N VAL A 403 17.93 -41.07 -15.76
CA VAL A 403 17.43 -42.23 -16.53
C VAL A 403 17.69 -43.56 -15.80
N LYS A 404 18.94 -43.86 -15.45
CA LYS A 404 19.30 -45.13 -14.77
C LYS A 404 18.58 -45.34 -13.44
N VAL A 405 18.36 -44.28 -12.68
CA VAL A 405 17.67 -44.37 -11.38
C VAL A 405 16.16 -44.47 -11.58
N MET A 406 15.62 -43.76 -12.56
CA MET A 406 14.21 -43.88 -12.96
C MET A 406 13.87 -45.32 -13.34
N GLU A 407 14.64 -45.95 -14.24
CA GLU A 407 14.42 -47.35 -14.66
C GLU A 407 14.53 -48.32 -13.48
N LEU A 408 15.52 -48.10 -12.60
CA LEU A 408 15.69 -48.91 -11.40
C LEU A 408 14.49 -48.78 -10.45
N LEU A 409 13.98 -47.57 -10.22
CA LEU A 409 12.82 -47.34 -9.38
C LEU A 409 11.58 -48.03 -9.93
N VAL A 410 11.35 -47.96 -11.24
CA VAL A 410 10.26 -48.68 -11.91
C VAL A 410 10.40 -50.19 -11.72
N LYS A 411 11.61 -50.73 -11.93
CA LYS A 411 11.90 -52.15 -11.72
C LYS A 411 11.59 -52.62 -10.29
N TYR A 412 11.75 -51.76 -9.29
CA TYR A 412 11.44 -52.07 -7.89
C TYR A 412 10.01 -51.67 -7.48
N GLY A 413 9.12 -51.39 -8.43
CA GLY A 413 7.69 -51.18 -8.16
C GLY A 413 7.29 -49.73 -7.86
N ALA A 414 8.06 -48.73 -8.31
CA ALA A 414 7.60 -47.35 -8.30
C ALA A 414 6.40 -47.18 -9.25
N SER A 415 5.32 -46.58 -8.76
CA SER A 415 4.10 -46.34 -9.52
C SER A 415 4.33 -45.27 -10.59
N ILE A 416 4.21 -45.67 -11.85
CA ILE A 416 4.41 -44.85 -13.05
C ILE A 416 3.44 -43.66 -13.11
N GLN A 417 2.28 -43.78 -12.47
CA GLN A 417 1.21 -42.78 -12.48
C GLN A 417 0.87 -42.24 -11.08
N ALA A 418 1.75 -42.42 -10.10
CA ALA A 418 1.61 -41.71 -8.82
C ALA A 418 1.49 -40.21 -9.07
N ILE A 419 0.70 -39.51 -8.26
CA ILE A 419 0.49 -38.06 -8.39
C ILE A 419 1.04 -37.28 -7.20
N THR A 420 1.55 -36.07 -7.45
CA THR A 420 1.85 -35.08 -6.41
C THR A 420 0.56 -34.49 -5.80
N GLU A 421 0.67 -33.65 -4.77
CA GLU A 421 -0.49 -32.89 -4.23
C GLU A 421 -1.15 -31.97 -5.27
N SER A 422 -0.40 -31.57 -6.30
CA SER A 422 -0.90 -30.81 -7.45
C SER A 422 -1.39 -31.68 -8.61
N GLY A 423 -1.48 -33.00 -8.43
CA GLY A 423 -1.95 -33.93 -9.46
C GLY A 423 -0.94 -34.22 -10.58
N LEU A 424 0.35 -33.89 -10.40
CA LEU A 424 1.36 -34.15 -11.42
C LEU A 424 1.83 -35.59 -11.35
N THR A 425 1.82 -36.29 -12.48
CA THR A 425 2.47 -37.60 -12.65
C THR A 425 3.94 -37.46 -13.04
N PRO A 426 4.76 -38.53 -12.99
CA PRO A 426 6.12 -38.50 -13.53
C PRO A 426 6.21 -38.01 -14.97
N ILE A 427 5.25 -38.37 -15.84
CA ILE A 427 5.25 -37.95 -17.24
C ILE A 427 4.93 -36.46 -17.40
N HIS A 428 4.05 -35.88 -16.57
CA HIS A 428 3.86 -34.42 -16.53
C HIS A 428 5.17 -33.69 -16.23
N VAL A 429 5.89 -34.14 -15.21
CA VAL A 429 7.14 -33.53 -14.77
C VAL A 429 8.23 -33.67 -15.83
N ALA A 430 8.41 -34.87 -16.39
CA ALA A 430 9.39 -35.11 -17.44
C ALA A 430 9.06 -34.32 -18.71
N ALA A 431 7.79 -34.27 -19.11
CA ALA A 431 7.34 -33.56 -20.30
C ALA A 431 7.52 -32.05 -20.19
N PHE A 432 7.18 -31.47 -19.04
CA PHE A 432 7.39 -30.04 -18.77
C PHE A 432 8.88 -29.66 -18.78
N MET A 433 9.73 -30.52 -18.22
CA MET A 433 11.17 -30.28 -18.13
C MET A 433 11.91 -30.54 -19.46
N GLY A 434 11.26 -31.15 -20.45
CA GLY A 434 11.87 -31.44 -21.76
C GLY A 434 12.70 -32.74 -21.80
N HIS A 435 12.54 -33.63 -20.81
CA HIS A 435 13.36 -34.85 -20.70
C HIS A 435 12.81 -35.96 -21.60
N LEU A 436 13.02 -35.84 -22.92
CA LEU A 436 12.46 -36.71 -23.95
C LEU A 436 12.71 -38.21 -23.69
N ASN A 437 13.92 -38.60 -23.30
CA ASN A 437 14.25 -40.01 -23.02
C ASN A 437 13.42 -40.58 -21.86
N ILE A 438 13.18 -39.77 -20.82
CA ILE A 438 12.34 -40.18 -19.70
C ILE A 438 10.86 -40.24 -20.12
N VAL A 439 10.39 -39.30 -20.94
CA VAL A 439 9.02 -39.36 -21.49
C VAL A 439 8.83 -40.63 -22.29
N LEU A 440 9.77 -40.99 -23.18
CA LEU A 440 9.73 -42.24 -23.94
C LEU A 440 9.70 -43.47 -23.04
N LEU A 441 10.60 -43.55 -22.06
CA LEU A 441 10.65 -44.68 -21.12
C LEU A 441 9.36 -44.80 -20.30
N LEU A 442 8.77 -43.68 -19.86
CA LEU A 442 7.50 -43.69 -19.14
C LEU A 442 6.36 -44.22 -20.02
N LEU A 443 6.26 -43.75 -21.27
CA LEU A 443 5.27 -44.22 -22.24
C LEU A 443 5.45 -45.73 -22.53
N GLN A 444 6.68 -46.18 -22.75
CA GLN A 444 7.02 -47.61 -22.95
C GLN A 444 6.66 -48.48 -21.73
N ASN A 445 6.74 -47.92 -20.52
CA ASN A 445 6.32 -48.56 -19.28
C ASN A 445 4.83 -48.33 -18.94
N GLY A 446 4.02 -47.90 -19.91
CA GLY A 446 2.55 -47.82 -19.78
C GLY A 446 2.02 -46.53 -19.15
N ALA A 447 2.80 -45.45 -19.06
CA ALA A 447 2.28 -44.16 -18.61
C ALA A 447 1.27 -43.59 -19.62
N SER A 448 0.00 -43.44 -19.25
CA SER A 448 -0.93 -42.62 -20.02
C SER A 448 -0.49 -41.14 -20.04
N PRO A 449 -0.40 -40.50 -21.23
CA PRO A 449 -0.09 -39.07 -21.36
C PRO A 449 -1.27 -38.15 -21.01
N ASP A 450 -2.47 -38.71 -20.83
CA ASP A 450 -3.74 -37.98 -20.72
C ASP A 450 -4.28 -37.90 -19.28
N VAL A 451 -3.55 -38.42 -18.30
CA VAL A 451 -3.84 -38.14 -16.89
C VAL A 451 -3.82 -36.62 -16.70
N SER A 452 -4.79 -36.08 -15.97
CA SER A 452 -4.91 -34.65 -15.74
C SER A 452 -4.45 -34.25 -14.34
N ASN A 453 -3.78 -33.09 -14.23
CA ASN A 453 -3.49 -32.46 -12.95
C ASN A 453 -4.73 -31.75 -12.34
N ILE A 454 -4.59 -31.08 -11.20
CA ILE A 454 -5.72 -30.37 -10.54
C ILE A 454 -6.31 -29.22 -11.38
N ARG A 455 -5.61 -28.76 -12.42
CA ARG A 455 -6.11 -27.76 -13.38
C ARG A 455 -6.73 -28.39 -14.63
N GLY A 456 -6.87 -29.72 -14.67
CA GLY A 456 -7.32 -30.45 -15.86
C GLY A 456 -6.26 -30.53 -16.96
N GLU A 457 -5.02 -30.09 -16.72
CA GLU A 457 -3.98 -30.10 -17.76
C GLU A 457 -3.32 -31.48 -17.84
N THR A 458 -3.17 -32.00 -19.06
CA THR A 458 -2.42 -33.22 -19.37
C THR A 458 -0.92 -32.94 -19.59
N ALA A 459 -0.12 -33.99 -19.81
CA ALA A 459 1.31 -33.83 -20.13
C ALA A 459 1.52 -32.98 -21.41
N LEU A 460 0.62 -33.09 -22.38
CA LEU A 460 0.65 -32.33 -23.63
C LEU A 460 0.46 -30.83 -23.39
N HIS A 461 -0.46 -30.43 -22.51
CA HIS A 461 -0.63 -29.03 -22.11
C HIS A 461 0.64 -28.47 -21.47
N MET A 462 1.25 -29.25 -20.57
CA MET A 462 2.48 -28.83 -19.87
C MET A 462 3.67 -28.73 -20.82
N ALA A 463 3.82 -29.67 -21.76
CA ALA A 463 4.87 -29.63 -22.78
C ALA A 463 4.68 -28.42 -23.73
N ALA A 464 3.44 -28.15 -24.17
CA ALA A 464 3.11 -26.98 -24.99
C ALA A 464 3.39 -25.67 -24.24
N ARG A 465 3.05 -25.61 -22.95
CA ARG A 465 3.33 -24.47 -22.07
C ARG A 465 4.82 -24.19 -21.93
N ALA A 466 5.62 -25.23 -21.72
CA ALA A 466 7.07 -25.11 -21.56
C ALA A 466 7.82 -24.89 -22.89
N GLY A 467 7.17 -25.08 -24.04
CA GLY A 467 7.81 -24.93 -25.34
C GLY A 467 8.62 -26.14 -25.78
N GLN A 468 8.32 -27.34 -25.26
CA GLN A 468 9.12 -28.55 -25.48
C GLN A 468 8.70 -29.27 -26.77
N VAL A 469 9.10 -28.74 -27.93
CA VAL A 469 8.65 -29.20 -29.26
C VAL A 469 8.78 -30.72 -29.45
N GLU A 470 9.96 -31.28 -29.18
CA GLU A 470 10.21 -32.71 -29.40
C GLU A 470 9.42 -33.60 -28.43
N VAL A 471 9.15 -33.12 -27.22
CA VAL A 471 8.25 -33.80 -26.28
C VAL A 471 6.81 -33.75 -26.78
N VAL A 472 6.33 -32.59 -27.25
CA VAL A 472 4.98 -32.48 -27.84
C VAL A 472 4.85 -33.46 -29.02
N ARG A 473 5.83 -33.50 -29.93
CA ARG A 473 5.90 -34.47 -31.04
C ARG A 473 5.81 -35.92 -30.54
N CYS A 474 6.60 -36.25 -29.52
CA CYS A 474 6.63 -37.57 -28.93
C CYS A 474 5.27 -37.96 -28.33
N LEU A 475 4.66 -37.08 -27.53
CA LEU A 475 3.35 -37.32 -26.92
C LEU A 475 2.26 -37.54 -27.97
N LEU A 476 2.20 -36.71 -29.02
CA LEU A 476 1.22 -36.84 -30.09
C LEU A 476 1.40 -38.13 -30.89
N ARG A 477 2.64 -38.52 -31.20
CA ARG A 477 2.94 -39.80 -31.87
C ARG A 477 2.58 -41.02 -31.01
N ASN A 478 2.52 -40.86 -29.70
CA ASN A 478 2.13 -41.90 -28.74
C ASN A 478 0.68 -41.74 -28.25
N GLY A 479 -0.19 -41.11 -29.06
CA GLY A 479 -1.64 -41.12 -28.84
C GLY A 479 -2.18 -40.15 -27.81
N ALA A 480 -1.41 -39.12 -27.41
CA ALA A 480 -1.93 -38.06 -26.53
C ALA A 480 -3.12 -37.33 -27.19
N MET A 481 -4.16 -37.06 -26.39
CA MET A 481 -5.36 -36.38 -26.87
C MET A 481 -5.05 -34.90 -27.21
N VAL A 482 -5.05 -34.60 -28.51
CA VAL A 482 -4.59 -33.31 -29.05
C VAL A 482 -5.43 -32.14 -28.56
N ASP A 483 -6.75 -32.32 -28.50
CA ASP A 483 -7.73 -31.34 -28.01
C ASP A 483 -8.25 -31.67 -26.60
N ALA A 484 -7.41 -32.29 -25.76
CA ALA A 484 -7.71 -32.47 -24.35
C ALA A 484 -8.09 -31.13 -23.72
N ARG A 485 -9.12 -31.11 -22.86
CA ARG A 485 -9.63 -29.88 -22.27
C ARG A 485 -9.20 -29.75 -20.83
N ALA A 486 -8.44 -28.69 -20.55
CA ALA A 486 -8.15 -28.25 -19.19
C ALA A 486 -9.27 -27.33 -18.64
N ARG A 487 -9.03 -26.74 -17.48
CA ARG A 487 -9.90 -25.70 -16.91
C ARG A 487 -10.16 -24.58 -17.94
N GLU A 488 -11.39 -24.06 -17.92
CA GLU A 488 -11.90 -23.11 -18.93
C GLU A 488 -12.02 -23.67 -20.37
N ASP A 489 -12.08 -25.00 -20.52
CA ASP A 489 -12.13 -25.70 -21.81
C ASP A 489 -10.93 -25.35 -22.73
N GLN A 490 -9.80 -24.96 -22.14
CA GLN A 490 -8.60 -24.62 -22.91
C GLN A 490 -7.89 -25.90 -23.37
N THR A 491 -7.58 -25.98 -24.66
CA THR A 491 -6.76 -27.05 -25.26
C THR A 491 -5.26 -26.66 -25.28
N PRO A 492 -4.33 -27.59 -25.54
CA PRO A 492 -2.91 -27.28 -25.73
C PRO A 492 -2.68 -26.21 -26.80
N LEU A 493 -3.51 -26.18 -27.84
CA LEU A 493 -3.45 -25.17 -28.92
C LEU A 493 -3.69 -23.76 -28.38
N HIS A 494 -4.64 -23.58 -27.47
CA HIS A 494 -4.88 -22.28 -26.82
C HIS A 494 -3.67 -21.80 -26.01
N ILE A 495 -3.01 -22.71 -25.29
CA ILE A 495 -1.81 -22.39 -24.50
C ILE A 495 -0.66 -22.02 -25.42
N ALA A 496 -0.42 -22.82 -26.46
CA ALA A 496 0.63 -22.56 -27.44
C ALA A 496 0.41 -21.21 -28.14
N SER A 497 -0.84 -20.89 -28.51
CA SER A 497 -1.18 -19.61 -29.13
C SER A 497 -1.04 -18.41 -28.20
N ARG A 498 -1.31 -18.58 -26.90
CA ARG A 498 -1.09 -17.52 -25.89
C ARG A 498 0.39 -17.18 -25.74
N LEU A 499 1.24 -18.21 -25.76
CA LEU A 499 2.66 -18.08 -25.50
C LEU A 499 3.51 -17.88 -26.77
N GLY A 500 2.87 -17.72 -27.93
CA GLY A 500 3.56 -17.52 -29.22
C GLY A 500 4.42 -18.71 -29.64
N LYS A 501 4.06 -19.95 -29.28
CA LYS A 501 4.83 -21.15 -29.62
C LYS A 501 4.46 -21.64 -31.02
N THR A 502 4.82 -20.87 -32.04
CA THR A 502 4.40 -21.08 -33.45
C THR A 502 4.70 -22.48 -33.97
N GLU A 503 5.88 -23.04 -33.69
CA GLU A 503 6.22 -24.41 -34.11
C GLU A 503 5.32 -25.47 -33.43
N ILE A 504 4.97 -25.27 -32.16
CA ILE A 504 4.05 -26.17 -31.43
C ILE A 504 2.62 -26.01 -31.96
N VAL A 505 2.21 -24.79 -32.32
CA VAL A 505 0.92 -24.54 -32.96
C VAL A 505 0.83 -25.30 -34.29
N GLN A 506 1.86 -25.20 -35.15
CA GLN A 506 1.92 -25.97 -36.40
C GLN A 506 1.85 -27.47 -36.14
N LEU A 507 2.59 -27.97 -35.16
CA LEU A 507 2.66 -29.39 -34.84
C LEU A 507 1.34 -29.94 -34.28
N LEU A 508 0.64 -29.16 -33.45
CA LEU A 508 -0.70 -29.52 -32.97
C LEU A 508 -1.72 -29.55 -34.13
N LEU A 509 -1.68 -28.55 -35.03
CA LEU A 509 -2.57 -28.49 -36.20
C LEU A 509 -2.30 -29.65 -37.18
N GLN A 510 -1.04 -30.01 -37.41
CA GLN A 510 -0.65 -31.18 -38.21
C GLN A 510 -1.20 -32.49 -37.65
N HIS A 511 -1.39 -32.56 -36.34
CA HIS A 511 -1.98 -33.69 -35.63
C HIS A 511 -3.49 -33.49 -35.38
N MET A 512 -4.18 -32.75 -36.24
CA MET A 512 -5.65 -32.59 -36.23
C MET A 512 -6.23 -31.84 -35.03
N ALA A 513 -5.46 -30.92 -34.40
CA ALA A 513 -6.04 -29.97 -33.44
C ALA A 513 -7.06 -29.06 -34.12
N HIS A 514 -8.24 -28.88 -33.53
CA HIS A 514 -9.27 -28.03 -34.11
C HIS A 514 -8.91 -26.53 -33.94
N PRO A 515 -8.65 -25.78 -35.03
CA PRO A 515 -8.16 -24.39 -34.93
C PRO A 515 -9.18 -23.43 -34.30
N ASP A 516 -10.47 -23.78 -34.37
CA ASP A 516 -11.59 -23.01 -33.84
C ASP A 516 -12.16 -23.56 -32.52
N ALA A 517 -11.43 -24.45 -31.83
CA ALA A 517 -11.81 -24.87 -30.49
C ALA A 517 -12.01 -23.63 -29.61
N ALA A 518 -13.09 -23.59 -28.82
CA ALA A 518 -13.43 -22.41 -28.02
C ALA A 518 -13.36 -22.71 -26.53
N THR A 519 -12.72 -21.82 -25.79
CA THR A 519 -12.75 -21.80 -24.32
C THR A 519 -14.16 -21.55 -23.77
N THR A 520 -14.35 -21.71 -22.46
CA THR A 520 -15.62 -21.39 -21.77
C THR A 520 -16.07 -19.94 -22.01
N ASN A 521 -15.18 -18.99 -22.29
CA ASN A 521 -15.54 -17.59 -22.61
C ASN A 521 -15.78 -17.33 -24.10
N GLY A 522 -15.64 -18.36 -24.94
CA GLY A 522 -15.79 -18.32 -26.39
C GLY A 522 -14.55 -17.81 -27.13
N TYR A 523 -13.39 -17.71 -26.47
CA TYR A 523 -12.14 -17.38 -27.16
C TYR A 523 -11.63 -18.61 -27.89
N THR A 524 -11.38 -18.48 -29.19
CA THR A 524 -10.60 -19.46 -29.99
C THR A 524 -9.10 -19.16 -29.89
N PRO A 525 -8.20 -20.07 -30.32
CA PRO A 525 -6.78 -19.79 -30.46
C PRO A 525 -6.49 -18.48 -31.21
N LEU A 526 -7.25 -18.18 -32.27
CA LEU A 526 -7.09 -16.94 -33.03
C LEU A 526 -7.47 -15.68 -32.23
N HIS A 527 -8.50 -15.76 -31.37
CA HIS A 527 -8.80 -14.66 -30.43
C HIS A 527 -7.67 -14.45 -29.43
N ILE A 528 -7.04 -15.53 -28.97
CA ILE A 528 -5.90 -15.44 -28.05
C ILE A 528 -4.71 -14.80 -28.77
N SER A 529 -4.38 -15.21 -29.99
CA SER A 529 -3.32 -14.57 -30.79
C SER A 529 -3.60 -13.08 -31.03
N ALA A 530 -4.85 -12.70 -31.28
CA ALA A 530 -5.26 -11.30 -31.41
C ALA A 530 -5.20 -10.50 -30.09
N ARG A 531 -5.29 -11.16 -28.94
CA ARG A 531 -5.15 -10.52 -27.62
C ARG A 531 -3.67 -10.29 -27.26
N GLU A 532 -2.86 -11.32 -27.49
CA GLU A 532 -1.44 -11.33 -27.09
C GLU A 532 -0.52 -10.74 -28.19
N GLY A 533 -1.07 -10.38 -29.36
CA GLY A 533 -0.31 -9.79 -30.48
C GLY A 533 0.57 -10.78 -31.25
N GLN A 534 0.24 -12.07 -31.25
CA GLN A 534 1.06 -13.14 -31.85
C GLN A 534 0.78 -13.27 -33.35
N VAL A 535 1.49 -12.49 -34.18
CA VAL A 535 1.23 -12.36 -35.63
C VAL A 535 1.51 -13.64 -36.39
N GLU A 536 2.67 -14.27 -36.17
CA GLU A 536 3.09 -15.48 -36.87
C GLU A 536 2.14 -16.64 -36.51
N THR A 537 1.78 -16.75 -35.24
CA THR A 537 0.80 -17.73 -34.79
C THR A 537 -0.57 -17.49 -35.41
N ALA A 538 -1.04 -16.23 -35.48
CA ALA A 538 -2.28 -15.90 -36.15
C ALA A 538 -2.24 -16.28 -37.65
N SER A 539 -1.10 -16.10 -38.32
CA SER A 539 -0.92 -16.52 -39.72
C SER A 539 -1.07 -18.01 -39.89
N VAL A 540 -0.37 -18.80 -39.07
CA VAL A 540 -0.44 -20.27 -39.09
C VAL A 540 -1.88 -20.75 -38.83
N LEU A 541 -2.58 -20.15 -37.86
CA LEU A 541 -3.98 -20.51 -37.57
C LEU A 541 -4.90 -20.22 -38.76
N LEU A 542 -4.76 -19.05 -39.39
CA LEU A 542 -5.55 -18.66 -40.57
C LEU A 542 -5.23 -19.54 -41.79
N GLU A 543 -3.98 -19.92 -41.98
CA GLU A 543 -3.54 -20.86 -43.03
C GLU A 543 -4.09 -22.28 -42.80
N ALA A 544 -4.24 -22.68 -41.54
CA ALA A 544 -4.86 -23.94 -41.15
C ALA A 544 -6.40 -23.90 -41.14
N GLY A 545 -7.01 -22.83 -41.65
CA GLY A 545 -8.46 -22.73 -41.82
C GLY A 545 -9.25 -22.21 -40.60
N ALA A 546 -8.60 -21.55 -39.64
CA ALA A 546 -9.29 -20.89 -38.53
C ALA A 546 -10.26 -19.80 -39.05
N SER A 547 -11.48 -19.78 -38.51
CA SER A 547 -12.45 -18.74 -38.85
C SER A 547 -12.05 -17.38 -38.27
N HIS A 548 -11.83 -16.41 -39.16
CA HIS A 548 -11.43 -15.05 -38.80
C HIS A 548 -12.56 -14.21 -38.17
N SER A 549 -13.79 -14.74 -38.08
CA SER A 549 -14.98 -13.99 -37.64
C SER A 549 -15.86 -14.71 -36.61
N LEU A 550 -15.40 -15.81 -36.01
CA LEU A 550 -16.12 -16.41 -34.89
C LEU A 550 -16.24 -15.43 -33.72
N ALA A 551 -17.35 -15.50 -33.00
CA ALA A 551 -17.64 -14.57 -31.92
C ALA A 551 -17.49 -15.23 -30.54
N THR A 552 -16.85 -14.51 -29.61
CA THR A 552 -16.84 -14.88 -28.18
C THR A 552 -18.24 -14.81 -27.55
N LYS A 553 -18.38 -15.21 -26.28
CA LYS A 553 -19.65 -15.05 -25.54
C LYS A 553 -20.14 -13.60 -25.46
N LYS A 554 -19.25 -12.60 -25.58
CA LYS A 554 -19.59 -11.16 -25.64
C LYS A 554 -19.91 -10.67 -27.06
N GLY A 555 -19.78 -11.53 -28.07
CA GLY A 555 -19.96 -11.20 -29.47
C GLY A 555 -18.72 -10.61 -30.15
N PHE A 556 -17.56 -10.60 -29.49
CA PHE A 556 -16.33 -10.07 -30.08
C PHE A 556 -15.69 -11.09 -31.01
N THR A 557 -15.39 -10.68 -32.23
CA THR A 557 -14.55 -11.43 -33.19
C THR A 557 -13.05 -11.24 -32.88
N PRO A 558 -12.13 -12.00 -33.50
CA PRO A 558 -10.70 -11.76 -33.34
C PRO A 558 -10.29 -10.31 -33.66
N LEU A 559 -10.94 -9.69 -34.65
CA LEU A 559 -10.68 -8.29 -35.00
C LEU A 559 -11.11 -7.32 -33.89
N HIS A 560 -12.23 -7.55 -33.20
CA HIS A 560 -12.60 -6.75 -32.03
C HIS A 560 -11.57 -6.86 -30.91
N VAL A 561 -11.03 -8.08 -30.70
CA VAL A 561 -10.00 -8.32 -29.70
C VAL A 561 -8.72 -7.58 -30.08
N ALA A 562 -8.27 -7.67 -31.33
CA ALA A 562 -7.12 -6.91 -31.82
C ALA A 562 -7.32 -5.39 -31.65
N SER A 563 -8.52 -4.88 -31.94
CA SER A 563 -8.89 -3.47 -31.73
C SER A 563 -8.99 -3.06 -30.27
N LYS A 564 -9.20 -3.99 -29.34
CA LYS A 564 -9.19 -3.71 -27.89
C LYS A 564 -7.78 -3.64 -27.34
N TYR A 565 -6.90 -4.56 -27.75
CA TYR A 565 -5.55 -4.71 -27.21
C TYR A 565 -4.47 -3.98 -28.04
N GLY A 566 -4.86 -3.30 -29.13
CA GLY A 566 -3.92 -2.53 -29.95
C GLY A 566 -3.01 -3.39 -30.82
N SER A 567 -3.37 -4.64 -31.09
CA SER A 567 -2.57 -5.59 -31.88
C SER A 567 -2.64 -5.27 -33.37
N LEU A 568 -1.92 -4.21 -33.77
CA LEU A 568 -1.97 -3.63 -35.11
C LEU A 568 -1.67 -4.64 -36.22
N ASP A 569 -0.58 -5.39 -36.10
CA ASP A 569 -0.16 -6.29 -37.17
C ASP A 569 -1.07 -7.52 -37.29
N VAL A 570 -1.63 -7.99 -36.17
CA VAL A 570 -2.69 -9.01 -36.21
C VAL A 570 -3.96 -8.46 -36.86
N ALA A 571 -4.35 -7.22 -36.55
CA ALA A 571 -5.49 -6.58 -37.22
C ALA A 571 -5.27 -6.43 -38.73
N LYS A 572 -4.06 -6.03 -39.16
CA LYS A 572 -3.67 -5.97 -40.59
C LYS A 572 -3.82 -7.34 -41.24
N LEU A 573 -3.29 -8.38 -40.62
CA LEU A 573 -3.35 -9.75 -41.12
C LEU A 573 -4.80 -10.25 -41.26
N LEU A 574 -5.64 -10.01 -40.24
CA LEU A 574 -7.06 -10.38 -40.28
C LEU A 574 -7.80 -9.67 -41.43
N LEU A 575 -7.57 -8.38 -41.62
CA LEU A 575 -8.18 -7.60 -42.71
C LEU A 575 -7.67 -8.06 -44.09
N GLN A 576 -6.39 -8.42 -44.23
CA GLN A 576 -5.86 -9.03 -45.45
C GLN A 576 -6.52 -10.38 -45.77
N ARG A 577 -6.88 -11.15 -44.74
CA ARG A 577 -7.67 -12.39 -44.85
C ARG A 577 -9.18 -12.15 -44.93
N ARG A 578 -9.61 -10.95 -45.36
CA ARG A 578 -11.01 -10.57 -45.61
C ARG A 578 -11.91 -10.62 -44.36
N ALA A 579 -11.36 -10.41 -43.16
CA ALA A 579 -12.20 -10.21 -41.98
C ALA A 579 -13.06 -8.93 -42.13
N PRO A 580 -14.37 -8.96 -41.83
CA PRO A 580 -15.23 -7.79 -42.02
C PRO A 580 -14.87 -6.69 -41.01
N PRO A 581 -14.49 -5.47 -41.46
CA PRO A 581 -14.07 -4.38 -40.58
C PRO A 581 -15.19 -3.88 -39.67
N ASP A 582 -16.46 -4.02 -40.10
CA ASP A 582 -17.67 -3.64 -39.36
C ASP A 582 -18.46 -4.83 -38.80
N SER A 583 -17.79 -5.94 -38.51
CA SER A 583 -18.43 -7.06 -37.81
C SER A 583 -19.12 -6.55 -36.54
N ALA A 584 -20.42 -6.82 -36.37
CA ALA A 584 -21.16 -6.33 -35.21
C ALA A 584 -21.19 -7.38 -34.09
N GLY A 585 -20.77 -7.00 -32.88
CA GLY A 585 -20.93 -7.85 -31.70
C GLY A 585 -22.37 -7.85 -31.14
N LYS A 586 -22.60 -8.52 -30.01
CA LYS A 586 -23.94 -8.65 -29.39
C LYS A 586 -24.61 -7.30 -29.08
N ASN A 587 -23.82 -6.25 -28.87
CA ASN A 587 -24.30 -4.90 -28.55
C ASN A 587 -24.33 -3.97 -29.77
N GLY A 588 -24.01 -4.48 -30.97
CA GLY A 588 -23.84 -3.69 -32.18
C GLY A 588 -22.48 -2.97 -32.27
N LEU A 589 -21.59 -3.17 -31.30
CA LEU A 589 -20.23 -2.62 -31.33
C LEU A 589 -19.47 -3.22 -32.52
N THR A 590 -18.84 -2.36 -33.31
CA THR A 590 -17.87 -2.75 -34.35
C THR A 590 -16.43 -2.66 -33.79
N PRO A 591 -15.43 -3.26 -34.45
CA PRO A 591 -14.02 -3.08 -34.11
C PRO A 591 -13.60 -1.60 -33.97
N LEU A 592 -14.16 -0.70 -34.80
CA LEU A 592 -13.86 0.73 -34.73
C LEU A 592 -14.39 1.39 -33.45
N HIS A 593 -15.58 1.00 -32.98
CA HIS A 593 -16.07 1.44 -31.67
C HIS A 593 -15.15 1.00 -30.53
N VAL A 594 -14.65 -0.23 -30.62
CA VAL A 594 -13.73 -0.78 -29.62
C VAL A 594 -12.39 -0.04 -29.66
N ALA A 595 -11.84 0.20 -30.85
CA ALA A 595 -10.61 0.98 -31.01
C ALA A 595 -10.75 2.40 -30.45
N ALA A 596 -11.87 3.08 -30.71
CA ALA A 596 -12.18 4.39 -30.13
C ALA A 596 -12.35 4.35 -28.60
N HIS A 597 -12.88 3.27 -28.04
CA HIS A 597 -13.03 3.16 -26.58
C HIS A 597 -11.68 2.97 -25.85
N TYR A 598 -10.75 2.25 -26.46
CA TYR A 598 -9.47 1.86 -25.84
C TYR A 598 -8.27 2.68 -26.32
N ASP A 599 -8.51 3.77 -27.06
CA ASP A 599 -7.47 4.64 -27.62
C ASP A 599 -6.45 3.93 -28.53
N ASN A 600 -6.92 2.99 -29.35
CA ASN A 600 -6.03 2.29 -30.28
C ASN A 600 -5.97 3.02 -31.63
N GLN A 601 -5.29 4.16 -31.64
CA GLN A 601 -5.22 5.11 -32.77
C GLN A 601 -4.80 4.46 -34.10
N LYS A 602 -3.69 3.71 -34.10
CA LYS A 602 -3.19 3.04 -35.31
C LYS A 602 -4.15 1.98 -35.84
N VAL A 603 -4.85 1.28 -34.96
CA VAL A 603 -5.84 0.27 -35.36
C VAL A 603 -7.11 0.94 -35.88
N ALA A 604 -7.55 2.06 -35.26
CA ALA A 604 -8.67 2.84 -35.75
C ALA A 604 -8.42 3.39 -37.16
N LEU A 605 -7.23 3.96 -37.41
CA LEU A 605 -6.82 4.42 -38.74
C LEU A 605 -6.82 3.28 -39.76
N LEU A 606 -6.20 2.15 -39.42
CA LEU A 606 -6.19 0.96 -40.28
C LEU A 606 -7.61 0.46 -40.62
N LEU A 607 -8.53 0.46 -39.65
CA LEU A 607 -9.91 0.04 -39.88
C LEU A 607 -10.62 0.98 -40.86
N LEU A 608 -10.44 2.29 -40.71
CA LEU A 608 -10.98 3.29 -41.62
C LEU A 608 -10.40 3.16 -43.04
N ASP A 609 -9.09 2.95 -43.16
CA ASP A 609 -8.42 2.66 -44.44
C ASP A 609 -8.94 1.40 -45.14
N LYS A 610 -9.42 0.43 -44.35
CA LYS A 610 -10.02 -0.81 -44.84
C LYS A 610 -11.55 -0.73 -44.96
N GLY A 611 -12.13 0.46 -44.92
CA GLY A 611 -13.54 0.71 -45.22
C GLY A 611 -14.48 0.51 -44.03
N ALA A 612 -14.00 0.59 -42.78
CA ALA A 612 -14.89 0.68 -41.63
C ALA A 612 -15.68 1.99 -41.65
N SER A 613 -17.00 1.92 -41.43
CA SER A 613 -17.85 3.11 -41.41
C SER A 613 -17.73 3.87 -40.09
N PRO A 614 -17.42 5.19 -40.11
CA PRO A 614 -17.45 6.03 -38.92
C PRO A 614 -18.87 6.39 -38.46
N HIS A 615 -19.90 6.00 -39.22
CA HIS A 615 -21.31 6.33 -38.95
C HIS A 615 -22.09 5.19 -38.30
N THR A 616 -21.51 3.99 -38.21
CA THR A 616 -22.21 2.82 -37.65
C THR A 616 -22.65 3.13 -36.21
N MET A 617 -23.91 2.85 -35.90
CA MET A 617 -24.48 3.10 -34.57
C MET A 617 -24.68 1.78 -33.82
N VAL A 618 -24.28 1.75 -32.55
CA VAL A 618 -24.57 0.60 -31.67
C VAL A 618 -26.00 0.68 -31.10
N LYS A 619 -26.42 -0.29 -30.30
CA LYS A 619 -27.81 -0.38 -29.78
C LYS A 619 -28.35 0.89 -29.09
N ASN A 620 -27.50 1.66 -28.41
CA ASN A 620 -27.89 2.93 -27.75
C ASN A 620 -27.85 4.15 -28.70
N GLY A 621 -27.37 3.96 -29.93
CA GLY A 621 -27.22 4.99 -30.95
C GLY A 621 -25.84 5.66 -30.98
N TYR A 622 -24.85 5.15 -30.24
CA TYR A 622 -23.50 5.73 -30.24
C TYR A 622 -22.76 5.33 -31.51
N THR A 623 -22.12 6.31 -32.13
CA THR A 623 -21.10 6.11 -33.17
C THR A 623 -19.70 6.03 -32.54
N PRO A 624 -18.65 5.66 -33.28
CA PRO A 624 -17.28 5.75 -32.77
C PRO A 624 -16.91 7.16 -32.31
N LEU A 625 -17.41 8.21 -32.98
CA LEU A 625 -17.18 9.61 -32.61
C LEU A 625 -17.80 9.97 -31.26
N HIS A 626 -18.99 9.43 -30.93
CA HIS A 626 -19.58 9.61 -29.59
C HIS A 626 -18.69 9.05 -28.49
N ILE A 627 -18.09 7.87 -28.72
CA ILE A 627 -17.19 7.23 -27.76
C ILE A 627 -15.90 8.04 -27.61
N ALA A 628 -15.29 8.45 -28.74
CA ALA A 628 -14.08 9.25 -28.75
C ALA A 628 -14.30 10.59 -28.02
N ALA A 629 -15.42 11.27 -28.29
CA ALA A 629 -15.78 12.53 -27.64
C ALA A 629 -15.97 12.36 -26.13
N LYS A 630 -16.66 11.31 -25.68
CA LYS A 630 -16.87 11.05 -24.24
C LYS A 630 -15.55 10.76 -23.50
N LYS A 631 -14.64 10.01 -24.13
CA LYS A 631 -13.39 9.55 -23.50
C LYS A 631 -12.18 10.45 -23.78
N ASN A 632 -12.40 11.61 -24.40
CA ASN A 632 -11.36 12.56 -24.80
C ASN A 632 -10.26 11.98 -25.72
N GLN A 633 -10.65 11.17 -26.71
CA GLN A 633 -9.69 10.59 -27.66
C GLN A 633 -9.47 11.53 -28.85
N MET A 634 -8.59 12.51 -28.66
CA MET A 634 -8.38 13.63 -29.59
C MET A 634 -7.91 13.19 -30.96
N GLU A 635 -6.91 12.32 -31.03
CA GLU A 635 -6.33 11.83 -32.28
C GLU A 635 -7.35 10.97 -33.02
N ILE A 636 -8.05 10.07 -32.32
CA ILE A 636 -9.10 9.24 -32.92
C ILE A 636 -10.26 10.10 -33.42
N ALA A 637 -10.72 11.08 -32.63
CA ALA A 637 -11.77 12.00 -33.06
C ALA A 637 -11.34 12.79 -34.31
N THR A 638 -10.11 13.29 -34.35
CA THR A 638 -9.56 14.00 -35.50
C THR A 638 -9.57 13.12 -36.75
N VAL A 639 -9.10 11.87 -36.64
CA VAL A 639 -9.09 10.91 -37.74
C VAL A 639 -10.52 10.55 -38.16
N LEU A 640 -11.44 10.28 -37.23
CA LEU A 640 -12.84 10.02 -37.55
C LEU A 640 -13.48 11.17 -38.34
N LEU A 641 -13.22 12.42 -37.93
CA LEU A 641 -13.71 13.62 -38.61
C LEU A 641 -13.08 13.79 -40.01
N GLN A 642 -11.81 13.44 -40.18
CA GLN A 642 -11.16 13.42 -41.51
C GLN A 642 -11.80 12.39 -42.45
N TYR A 643 -12.28 11.26 -41.93
CA TYR A 643 -13.02 10.24 -42.69
C TYR A 643 -14.53 10.51 -42.75
N GLY A 644 -14.95 11.76 -42.46
CA GLY A 644 -16.32 12.22 -42.69
C GLY A 644 -17.31 11.89 -41.57
N ALA A 645 -16.86 11.56 -40.35
CA ALA A 645 -17.77 11.34 -39.22
C ALA A 645 -18.67 12.57 -38.96
N ASP A 646 -19.99 12.35 -38.91
CA ASP A 646 -20.97 13.41 -38.67
C ASP A 646 -20.95 13.87 -37.20
N THR A 647 -20.70 15.17 -36.98
CA THR A 647 -20.68 15.81 -35.66
C THR A 647 -22.07 16.06 -35.07
N ASN A 648 -23.10 16.05 -35.91
CA ASN A 648 -24.48 16.36 -35.55
C ASN A 648 -25.37 15.12 -35.42
N ILE A 649 -24.79 13.93 -35.59
CA ILE A 649 -25.53 12.66 -35.50
C ILE A 649 -26.08 12.45 -34.08
N LEU A 650 -27.34 12.02 -34.02
CA LEU A 650 -28.10 11.89 -32.77
C LEU A 650 -28.22 10.44 -32.33
N THR A 651 -27.95 10.19 -31.04
CA THR A 651 -28.31 8.91 -30.41
C THR A 651 -29.84 8.77 -30.27
N LYS A 652 -30.30 7.62 -29.75
CA LYS A 652 -31.72 7.39 -29.44
C LYS A 652 -32.29 8.39 -28.42
N GLN A 653 -31.46 9.05 -27.62
CA GLN A 653 -31.87 10.07 -26.65
C GLN A 653 -31.71 11.51 -27.17
N GLY A 654 -31.26 11.69 -28.43
CA GLY A 654 -30.99 13.00 -29.03
C GLY A 654 -29.65 13.59 -28.59
N VAL A 655 -28.70 12.77 -28.14
CA VAL A 655 -27.37 13.21 -27.71
C VAL A 655 -26.45 13.26 -28.94
N THR A 656 -25.64 14.30 -29.07
CA THR A 656 -24.55 14.42 -30.07
C THR A 656 -23.18 14.16 -29.42
N PRO A 657 -22.09 13.96 -30.19
CA PRO A 657 -20.74 13.93 -29.64
C PRO A 657 -20.38 15.18 -28.83
N LEU A 658 -20.85 16.37 -29.26
CA LEU A 658 -20.62 17.63 -28.54
C LEU A 658 -21.25 17.62 -27.14
N HIS A 659 -22.46 17.07 -26.99
CA HIS A 659 -23.09 16.93 -25.67
C HIS A 659 -22.23 16.12 -24.71
N LEU A 660 -21.64 15.00 -25.18
CA LEU A 660 -20.80 14.14 -24.36
C LEU A 660 -19.47 14.83 -24.01
N ALA A 661 -18.83 15.50 -24.97
CA ALA A 661 -17.62 16.28 -24.70
C ALA A 661 -17.88 17.39 -23.67
N SER A 662 -19.02 18.08 -23.76
CA SER A 662 -19.40 19.15 -22.85
C SER A 662 -19.77 18.66 -21.45
N GLN A 663 -20.44 17.51 -21.34
CA GLN A 663 -20.76 16.91 -20.04
C GLN A 663 -19.51 16.49 -19.28
N GLU A 664 -18.57 15.82 -19.97
CA GLU A 664 -17.35 15.30 -19.34
C GLU A 664 -16.30 16.41 -19.09
N GLY A 665 -16.42 17.56 -19.76
CA GLY A 665 -15.55 18.72 -19.55
C GLY A 665 -14.36 18.81 -20.51
N HIS A 666 -14.44 18.14 -21.66
CA HIS A 666 -13.34 18.06 -22.63
C HIS A 666 -13.31 19.30 -23.51
N ALA A 667 -12.67 20.37 -23.04
CA ALA A 667 -12.62 21.68 -23.71
C ALA A 667 -12.00 21.62 -25.11
N GLU A 668 -10.85 20.96 -25.27
CA GLU A 668 -10.19 20.82 -26.58
C GLU A 668 -11.01 19.97 -27.55
N MET A 669 -11.64 18.89 -27.07
CA MET A 669 -12.55 18.07 -27.87
C MET A 669 -13.78 18.88 -28.32
N ALA A 670 -14.37 19.67 -27.43
CA ALA A 670 -15.48 20.55 -27.77
C ALA A 670 -15.05 21.58 -28.83
N ALA A 671 -13.87 22.21 -28.68
CA ALA A 671 -13.33 23.11 -29.68
C ALA A 671 -13.07 22.43 -31.03
N LEU A 672 -12.52 21.22 -31.04
CA LEU A 672 -12.31 20.42 -32.25
C LEU A 672 -13.62 20.14 -32.98
N LEU A 673 -14.66 19.71 -32.24
CA LEU A 673 -15.98 19.45 -32.81
C LEU A 673 -16.61 20.73 -33.37
N MET A 674 -16.50 21.86 -32.66
CA MET A 674 -16.98 23.17 -33.12
C MET A 674 -16.26 23.62 -34.40
N ASN A 675 -14.93 23.43 -34.49
CA ASN A 675 -14.14 23.72 -35.69
C ASN A 675 -14.52 22.83 -36.89
N LYS A 676 -15.23 21.72 -36.65
CA LYS A 676 -15.78 20.81 -37.66
C LYS A 676 -17.31 20.90 -37.75
N GLU A 677 -17.82 22.13 -37.64
CA GLU A 677 -19.23 22.50 -37.90
C GLU A 677 -20.26 21.76 -37.03
N ALA A 678 -19.89 21.40 -35.79
CA ALA A 678 -20.86 20.92 -34.81
C ALA A 678 -21.85 22.04 -34.44
N GLN A 679 -23.15 21.73 -34.48
CA GLN A 679 -24.18 22.68 -34.10
C GLN A 679 -24.33 22.76 -32.58
N VAL A 680 -24.08 23.96 -32.03
CA VAL A 680 -24.00 24.22 -30.59
C VAL A 680 -25.36 24.14 -29.86
N ASN A 681 -26.46 24.43 -30.57
CA ASN A 681 -27.80 24.59 -29.99
C ASN A 681 -28.73 23.39 -30.21
N ILE A 682 -28.21 22.23 -30.65
CA ILE A 682 -29.03 21.02 -30.79
C ILE A 682 -29.56 20.60 -29.42
N PRO A 683 -30.88 20.44 -29.24
CA PRO A 683 -31.43 19.90 -28.01
C PRO A 683 -31.59 18.37 -28.06
N THR A 684 -31.31 17.72 -26.92
CA THR A 684 -31.71 16.34 -26.65
C THR A 684 -33.24 16.18 -26.61
N LYS A 685 -33.73 14.94 -26.49
CA LYS A 685 -35.17 14.67 -26.38
C LYS A 685 -35.85 15.33 -25.17
N SER A 686 -35.11 15.69 -24.11
CA SER A 686 -35.62 16.45 -22.95
C SER A 686 -35.50 17.98 -23.13
N GLY A 687 -34.86 18.44 -24.21
CA GLY A 687 -34.61 19.86 -24.46
C GLY A 687 -33.27 20.37 -23.93
N LEU A 688 -32.39 19.51 -23.40
CA LEU A 688 -31.06 19.91 -22.92
C LEU A 688 -30.12 20.11 -24.11
N THR A 689 -29.43 21.24 -24.18
CA THR A 689 -28.32 21.49 -25.11
C THR A 689 -26.97 21.15 -24.47
N ALA A 690 -25.88 21.18 -25.24
CA ALA A 690 -24.52 20.98 -24.73
C ALA A 690 -24.18 21.95 -23.57
N LEU A 691 -24.67 23.20 -23.64
CA LEU A 691 -24.49 24.20 -22.59
C LEU A 691 -25.23 23.84 -21.30
N HIS A 692 -26.40 23.21 -21.38
CA HIS A 692 -27.11 22.73 -20.19
C HIS A 692 -26.30 21.66 -19.44
N LEU A 693 -25.67 20.73 -20.19
CA LEU A 693 -24.84 19.68 -19.61
C LEU A 693 -23.54 20.25 -19.03
N ALA A 694 -22.90 21.19 -19.72
CA ALA A 694 -21.74 21.91 -19.18
C ALA A 694 -22.11 22.67 -17.90
N ALA A 695 -23.30 23.28 -17.85
CA ALA A 695 -23.78 24.03 -16.69
C ALA A 695 -24.14 23.13 -15.50
N GLN A 696 -24.61 21.91 -15.76
CA GLN A 696 -24.90 20.90 -14.74
C GLN A 696 -23.63 20.40 -14.04
N GLU A 697 -22.55 20.16 -14.78
CA GLU A 697 -21.30 19.55 -14.28
C GLU A 697 -20.18 20.59 -13.98
N ASP A 698 -20.53 21.88 -13.87
CA ASP A 698 -19.64 23.03 -13.62
C ASP A 698 -18.45 23.17 -14.61
N LYS A 699 -18.66 22.84 -15.89
CA LYS A 699 -17.62 22.87 -16.93
C LYS A 699 -17.45 24.25 -17.57
N VAL A 700 -16.97 25.22 -16.81
CA VAL A 700 -16.84 26.64 -17.24
C VAL A 700 -16.01 26.80 -18.52
N ALA A 701 -14.87 26.12 -18.63
CA ALA A 701 -14.01 26.20 -19.83
C ALA A 701 -14.73 25.74 -21.10
N VAL A 702 -15.58 24.69 -21.01
CA VAL A 702 -16.38 24.25 -22.15
C VAL A 702 -17.50 25.25 -22.43
N ALA A 703 -18.18 25.74 -21.39
CA ALA A 703 -19.23 26.75 -21.53
C ALA A 703 -18.73 28.03 -22.21
N GLU A 704 -17.49 28.44 -21.93
CA GLU A 704 -16.81 29.55 -22.61
C GLU A 704 -16.64 29.31 -24.11
N ILE A 705 -16.18 28.11 -24.49
CA ILE A 705 -16.05 27.73 -25.91
C ILE A 705 -17.42 27.70 -26.58
N LEU A 706 -18.43 27.12 -25.94
CA LEU A 706 -19.80 27.05 -26.47
C LEU A 706 -20.40 28.46 -26.65
N ALA A 707 -20.24 29.35 -25.67
CA ALA A 707 -20.73 30.73 -25.73
C ALA A 707 -20.07 31.52 -26.86
N ARG A 708 -18.74 31.41 -27.02
CA ARG A 708 -18.00 32.03 -28.14
C ARG A 708 -18.48 31.56 -29.51
N ASN A 709 -19.02 30.34 -29.60
CA ASN A 709 -19.56 29.76 -30.81
C ASN A 709 -21.09 29.91 -30.96
N GLY A 710 -21.71 30.86 -30.23
CA GLY A 710 -23.13 31.20 -30.41
C GLY A 710 -24.12 30.30 -29.65
N ALA A 711 -23.71 29.69 -28.53
CA ALA A 711 -24.64 29.01 -27.65
C ALA A 711 -25.70 29.98 -27.09
N ASN A 712 -26.97 29.60 -27.17
CA ASN A 712 -28.05 30.38 -26.57
C ASN A 712 -28.10 30.15 -25.04
N LEU A 713 -27.65 31.16 -24.28
CA LEU A 713 -27.59 31.12 -22.81
C LEU A 713 -28.97 31.05 -22.14
N ASP A 714 -30.03 31.43 -22.85
CA ASP A 714 -31.42 31.44 -22.37
C ASP A 714 -32.27 30.34 -23.01
N GLN A 715 -31.65 29.39 -23.71
CA GLN A 715 -32.37 28.26 -24.30
C GLN A 715 -33.09 27.48 -23.19
N GLN A 716 -34.39 27.27 -23.36
CA GLN A 716 -35.20 26.55 -22.39
C GLN A 716 -35.34 25.07 -22.76
N THR A 717 -35.25 24.19 -21.76
CA THR A 717 -35.65 22.78 -21.88
C THR A 717 -37.16 22.62 -22.02
N LYS A 718 -37.65 21.39 -22.21
CA LYS A 718 -39.10 21.10 -22.22
C LYS A 718 -39.83 21.50 -20.94
N LEU A 719 -39.13 21.63 -19.81
CA LEU A 719 -39.69 22.07 -18.54
C LEU A 719 -39.45 23.57 -18.26
N GLY A 720 -38.82 24.30 -19.19
CA GLY A 720 -38.55 25.73 -19.07
C GLY A 720 -37.26 26.07 -18.32
N TYR A 721 -36.40 25.09 -18.03
CA TYR A 721 -35.11 25.34 -17.36
C TYR A 721 -34.12 25.92 -18.36
N THR A 722 -33.49 27.05 -18.03
CA THR A 722 -32.32 27.59 -18.76
C THR A 722 -31.03 27.02 -18.16
N PRO A 723 -29.87 27.11 -18.85
CA PRO A 723 -28.57 26.75 -18.29
C PRO A 723 -28.28 27.41 -16.93
N LEU A 724 -28.72 28.67 -16.75
CA LEU A 724 -28.56 29.39 -15.47
C LEU A 724 -29.38 28.74 -14.35
N ILE A 725 -30.62 28.34 -14.62
CA ILE A 725 -31.46 27.65 -13.62
C ILE A 725 -30.86 26.29 -13.26
N VAL A 726 -30.29 25.57 -14.24
CA VAL A 726 -29.56 24.31 -14.00
C VAL A 726 -28.34 24.54 -13.12
N ALA A 727 -27.50 25.54 -13.43
CA ALA A 727 -26.32 25.88 -12.62
C ALA A 727 -26.71 26.25 -11.17
N CYS A 728 -27.80 27.00 -10.97
CA CYS A 728 -28.32 27.33 -9.64
C CYS A 728 -28.86 26.11 -8.88
N HIS A 729 -29.42 25.11 -9.59
CA HIS A 729 -29.92 23.88 -8.98
C HIS A 729 -28.81 23.01 -8.40
N TYR A 730 -27.68 22.89 -9.10
CA TYR A 730 -26.54 22.07 -8.65
C TYR A 730 -25.55 22.82 -7.77
N GLY A 731 -25.74 24.13 -7.54
CA GLY A 731 -24.86 24.92 -6.69
C GLY A 731 -23.56 25.38 -7.37
N ASN A 732 -23.55 25.43 -8.71
CA ASN A 732 -22.36 25.71 -9.51
C ASN A 732 -22.07 27.21 -9.59
N ALA A 733 -21.50 27.77 -8.51
CA ALA A 733 -21.28 29.21 -8.38
C ALA A 733 -20.39 29.82 -9.48
N LYS A 734 -19.36 29.10 -9.93
CA LYS A 734 -18.46 29.57 -11.00
C LYS A 734 -19.20 29.64 -12.34
N MET A 735 -19.94 28.59 -12.69
CA MET A 735 -20.83 28.59 -13.84
C MET A 735 -21.89 29.69 -13.79
N VAL A 736 -22.54 29.90 -12.63
CA VAL A 736 -23.52 30.99 -12.47
C VAL A 736 -22.88 32.35 -12.76
N ASN A 737 -21.71 32.63 -12.20
CA ASN A 737 -20.98 33.88 -12.48
C ASN A 737 -20.66 34.03 -13.97
N PHE A 738 -20.12 32.97 -14.60
CA PHE A 738 -19.82 32.97 -16.03
C PHE A 738 -21.07 33.27 -16.88
N LEU A 739 -22.18 32.59 -16.63
CA LEU A 739 -23.42 32.76 -17.40
C LEU A 739 -23.99 34.19 -17.25
N LEU A 740 -23.99 34.73 -16.03
CA LEU A 740 -24.46 36.10 -15.78
C LEU A 740 -23.54 37.16 -16.41
N GLN A 741 -22.23 36.99 -16.32
CA GLN A 741 -21.25 37.87 -16.98
C GLN A 741 -21.42 37.89 -18.51
N ASN A 742 -21.87 36.78 -19.10
CA ASN A 742 -22.11 36.66 -20.53
C ASN A 742 -23.57 36.99 -20.93
N GLY A 743 -24.39 37.53 -20.01
CA GLY A 743 -25.71 38.08 -20.32
C GLY A 743 -26.89 37.12 -20.19
N ALA A 744 -26.77 36.02 -19.45
CA ALA A 744 -27.92 35.13 -19.17
C ALA A 744 -29.00 35.84 -18.35
N SER A 745 -30.28 35.57 -18.68
CA SER A 745 -31.42 36.23 -18.04
C SER A 745 -31.66 35.75 -16.61
N VAL A 746 -31.31 36.62 -15.64
CA VAL A 746 -31.47 36.37 -14.19
C VAL A 746 -32.91 36.16 -13.74
N ASN A 747 -33.88 36.65 -14.53
CA ASN A 747 -35.31 36.64 -14.20
C ASN A 747 -36.13 35.69 -15.12
N ALA A 748 -35.46 34.84 -15.91
CA ALA A 748 -36.13 33.82 -16.70
C ALA A 748 -36.97 32.88 -15.81
N LYS A 749 -38.14 32.45 -16.30
CA LYS A 749 -39.07 31.59 -15.56
C LYS A 749 -39.19 30.22 -16.22
N THR A 750 -39.20 29.16 -15.40
CA THR A 750 -39.61 27.82 -15.84
C THR A 750 -41.12 27.74 -16.09
N LYS A 751 -41.61 26.60 -16.58
CA LYS A 751 -43.05 26.36 -16.74
C LYS A 751 -43.84 26.46 -15.42
N ASN A 752 -43.20 26.17 -14.29
CA ASN A 752 -43.82 26.27 -12.96
C ASN A 752 -43.62 27.67 -12.34
N GLY A 753 -43.05 28.62 -13.09
CA GLY A 753 -42.79 29.99 -12.65
C GLY A 753 -41.54 30.16 -11.78
N TYR A 754 -40.67 29.15 -11.67
CA TYR A 754 -39.44 29.26 -10.89
C TYR A 754 -38.42 30.12 -11.64
N THR A 755 -37.81 31.08 -10.96
CA THR A 755 -36.65 31.84 -11.44
C THR A 755 -35.35 31.21 -10.92
N PRO A 756 -34.16 31.57 -11.46
CA PRO A 756 -32.88 31.19 -10.87
C PRO A 756 -32.82 31.43 -9.35
N LEU A 757 -33.39 32.53 -8.86
CA LEU A 757 -33.45 32.87 -7.44
C LEU A 757 -34.32 31.91 -6.62
N HIS A 758 -35.47 31.49 -7.15
CA HIS A 758 -36.29 30.45 -6.50
C HIS A 758 -35.52 29.13 -6.40
N GLN A 759 -34.81 28.77 -7.48
CA GLN A 759 -34.05 27.53 -7.52
C GLN A 759 -32.87 27.56 -6.55
N ALA A 760 -32.13 28.67 -6.48
CA ALA A 760 -31.01 28.84 -5.53
C ALA A 760 -31.49 28.84 -4.07
N ALA A 761 -32.64 29.48 -3.78
CA ALA A 761 -33.27 29.49 -2.46
C ALA A 761 -33.76 28.11 -2.02
N GLN A 762 -34.25 27.29 -2.96
CA GLN A 762 -34.64 25.91 -2.69
C GLN A 762 -33.45 25.01 -2.30
N GLN A 763 -32.25 25.32 -2.81
CA GLN A 763 -31.05 24.53 -2.57
C GLN A 763 -30.19 25.06 -1.42
N GLY A 764 -30.60 26.14 -0.75
CA GLY A 764 -29.86 26.69 0.39
C GLY A 764 -28.58 27.45 0.02
N ASN A 765 -28.36 27.79 -1.26
CA ASN A 765 -27.09 28.34 -1.75
C ASN A 765 -26.98 29.87 -1.56
N THR A 766 -26.59 30.31 -0.36
CA THR A 766 -26.46 31.74 0.00
C THR A 766 -25.57 32.56 -0.93
N HIS A 767 -24.42 32.01 -1.34
CA HIS A 767 -23.49 32.71 -2.23
C HIS A 767 -24.10 32.97 -3.61
N ILE A 768 -24.77 31.96 -4.20
CA ILE A 768 -25.46 32.10 -5.50
C ILE A 768 -26.60 33.11 -5.39
N ILE A 769 -27.34 33.09 -4.27
CA ILE A 769 -28.42 34.06 -4.03
C ILE A 769 -27.87 35.49 -4.01
N ASN A 770 -26.75 35.74 -3.33
CA ASN A 770 -26.11 37.05 -3.31
C ASN A 770 -25.70 37.50 -4.72
N VAL A 771 -25.07 36.61 -5.49
CA VAL A 771 -24.69 36.89 -6.88
C VAL A 771 -25.92 37.19 -7.74
N LEU A 772 -26.98 36.38 -7.65
CA LEU A 772 -28.22 36.62 -8.39
C LEU A 772 -28.87 37.97 -8.04
N LEU A 773 -28.90 38.34 -6.75
CA LEU A 773 -29.42 39.63 -6.30
C LEU A 773 -28.59 40.81 -6.82
N GLN A 774 -27.25 40.69 -6.84
CA GLN A 774 -26.35 41.70 -7.42
C GLN A 774 -26.63 41.92 -8.91
N TYR A 775 -26.97 40.88 -9.66
CA TYR A 775 -27.33 40.95 -11.08
C TYR A 775 -28.82 41.28 -11.33
N GLY A 776 -29.58 41.69 -10.30
CA GLY A 776 -30.95 42.20 -10.46
C GLY A 776 -32.05 41.13 -10.42
N ALA A 777 -31.83 40.00 -9.74
CA ALA A 777 -32.89 39.04 -9.47
C ALA A 777 -34.00 39.65 -8.59
N LYS A 778 -35.26 39.50 -9.00
CA LYS A 778 -36.41 40.05 -8.25
C LYS A 778 -36.80 39.12 -7.09
N PRO A 779 -36.63 39.52 -5.81
CA PRO A 779 -36.92 38.66 -4.66
C PRO A 779 -38.42 38.44 -4.42
N ASN A 780 -39.25 39.39 -4.86
CA ASN A 780 -40.72 39.34 -4.78
C ASN A 780 -41.37 38.64 -5.98
N ALA A 781 -40.59 38.05 -6.89
CA ALA A 781 -41.15 37.25 -7.96
C ALA A 781 -41.89 36.03 -7.37
N ILE A 782 -43.07 35.72 -7.90
CA ILE A 782 -43.88 34.57 -7.48
C ILE A 782 -43.85 33.46 -8.52
N THR A 783 -43.83 32.22 -8.04
CA THR A 783 -44.11 31.01 -8.81
C THR A 783 -45.60 30.92 -9.17
N VAL A 784 -45.97 29.95 -10.02
CA VAL A 784 -47.39 29.70 -10.37
C VAL A 784 -48.24 29.38 -9.13
N ASN A 785 -47.64 28.79 -8.09
CA ASN A 785 -48.32 28.45 -6.84
C ASN A 785 -48.28 29.59 -5.81
N GLY A 786 -47.89 30.80 -6.20
CA GLY A 786 -47.84 31.97 -5.31
C GLY A 786 -46.66 32.00 -4.33
N ASN A 787 -45.71 31.07 -4.42
CA ASN A 787 -44.53 31.07 -3.53
C ASN A 787 -43.45 32.03 -4.04
N THR A 788 -42.90 32.84 -3.15
CA THR A 788 -41.67 33.63 -3.36
C THR A 788 -40.43 32.81 -2.98
N ALA A 789 -39.23 33.28 -3.36
CA ALA A 789 -37.97 32.67 -2.95
C ALA A 789 -37.83 32.59 -1.42
N LEU A 790 -38.27 33.62 -0.69
CA LEU A 790 -38.30 33.63 0.78
C LEU A 790 -39.26 32.57 1.33
N GLY A 791 -40.46 32.43 0.75
CA GLY A 791 -41.44 31.43 1.17
C GLY A 791 -40.91 30.00 1.03
N ILE A 792 -40.15 29.72 -0.04
CA ILE A 792 -39.49 28.42 -0.24
C ILE A 792 -38.40 28.19 0.82
N ALA A 793 -37.52 29.17 1.05
CA ALA A 793 -36.44 29.05 2.03
C ALA A 793 -36.96 28.85 3.47
N ARG A 794 -38.04 29.55 3.85
CA ARG A 794 -38.69 29.42 5.16
C ARG A 794 -39.31 28.04 5.35
N ARG A 795 -39.98 27.50 4.33
CA ARG A 795 -40.60 26.16 4.39
C ARG A 795 -39.57 25.05 4.56
N LEU A 796 -38.37 25.22 3.99
CA LEU A 796 -37.28 24.24 4.06
C LEU A 796 -36.32 24.46 5.23
N GLY A 797 -36.46 25.56 6.00
CA GLY A 797 -35.67 25.82 7.20
C GLY A 797 -34.27 26.40 6.98
N TYR A 798 -33.98 27.01 5.81
CA TYR A 798 -32.66 27.60 5.53
C TYR A 798 -32.50 28.98 6.18
N ILE A 799 -31.99 29.01 7.41
CA ILE A 799 -31.88 30.22 8.25
C ILE A 799 -31.07 31.33 7.56
N SER A 800 -29.86 31.03 7.09
CA SER A 800 -28.97 32.00 6.44
C SER A 800 -29.52 32.58 5.12
N VAL A 801 -30.25 31.76 4.36
CA VAL A 801 -30.95 32.19 3.13
C VAL A 801 -32.14 33.09 3.47
N VAL A 802 -32.90 32.73 4.51
CA VAL A 802 -34.01 33.55 5.00
C VAL A 802 -33.51 34.91 5.46
N ASP A 803 -32.39 34.98 6.19
CA ASP A 803 -31.79 36.25 6.61
C ASP A 803 -31.36 37.10 5.41
N THR A 804 -30.71 36.48 4.42
CA THR A 804 -30.28 37.16 3.18
C THR A 804 -31.46 37.72 2.38
N LEU A 805 -32.54 36.96 2.23
CA LEU A 805 -33.73 37.39 1.48
C LEU A 805 -34.62 38.35 2.29
N ARG A 806 -34.65 38.25 3.63
CA ARG A 806 -35.45 39.11 4.52
C ARG A 806 -35.01 40.57 4.47
N VAL A 807 -33.72 40.84 4.28
CA VAL A 807 -33.18 42.20 4.11
C VAL A 807 -33.80 42.90 2.89
N VAL A 808 -34.36 42.16 1.93
CA VAL A 808 -34.82 42.67 0.63
C VAL A 808 -36.35 42.54 0.43
N THR A 809 -37.09 41.95 1.38
CA THR A 809 -38.55 41.74 1.29
C THR A 809 -39.25 42.13 2.61
N GLU A 810 -39.81 43.34 2.70
CA GLU A 810 -40.64 43.73 3.85
C GLU A 810 -42.11 43.29 3.66
N GLU A 811 -42.65 42.54 4.62
CA GLU A 811 -44.10 42.30 4.81
C GLU A 811 -44.46 42.59 6.28
N ILE A 812 -45.47 43.45 6.53
CA ILE A 812 -45.97 43.78 7.88
C ILE A 812 -47.27 43.00 8.12
N ILE A 813 -47.26 42.08 9.09
CA ILE A 813 -48.43 41.29 9.52
C ILE A 813 -49.07 41.97 10.75
N THR A 814 -50.39 42.23 10.74
CA THR A 814 -51.16 42.86 11.84
C THR A 814 -52.01 41.82 12.60
N THR A 815 -52.10 41.92 13.92
CA THR A 815 -52.79 40.96 14.83
C THR A 815 -53.97 41.60 15.58
N THR A 816 -55.06 40.83 15.77
CA THR A 816 -56.29 41.24 16.48
C THR A 816 -56.63 40.26 17.60
N THR A 817 -57.00 40.75 18.80
CA THR A 817 -57.39 39.92 19.96
C THR A 817 -58.71 40.38 20.58
N ALA A 818 -59.50 39.48 21.17
CA ALA A 818 -60.79 39.79 21.79
C ALA A 818 -60.91 39.15 23.19
N GLN A 819 -61.29 39.94 24.20
CA GLN A 819 -61.44 39.51 25.59
C GLN A 819 -62.94 39.51 25.97
N PRO A 820 -63.56 38.34 26.24
CA PRO A 820 -64.97 38.25 26.57
C PRO A 820 -65.25 38.77 27.99
N VAL A 821 -66.40 39.43 28.16
CA VAL A 821 -66.92 39.88 29.46
C VAL A 821 -68.04 38.94 29.89
N THR A 822 -67.88 38.25 31.02
CA THR A 822 -68.90 37.33 31.55
C THR A 822 -70.02 38.09 32.25
N ILE A 823 -71.27 37.72 31.95
CA ILE A 823 -72.50 38.40 32.41
C ILE A 823 -72.60 38.42 33.95
N ASP A 824 -72.15 37.37 34.64
CA ASP A 824 -72.23 37.27 36.10
C ASP A 824 -71.35 38.31 36.82
N VAL A 825 -70.19 38.65 36.25
CA VAL A 825 -69.28 39.65 36.81
C VAL A 825 -69.85 41.06 36.60
N ALA A 826 -70.39 41.35 35.41
CA ALA A 826 -71.06 42.61 35.13
C ALA A 826 -72.28 42.83 36.06
N ARG A 827 -73.08 41.79 36.30
CA ARG A 827 -74.26 41.84 37.20
C ARG A 827 -73.86 42.03 38.67
N LYS A 828 -72.75 41.46 39.11
CA LYS A 828 -72.25 41.64 40.49
C LYS A 828 -71.82 43.08 40.77
N ILE A 829 -71.25 43.77 39.79
CA ILE A 829 -70.69 45.13 39.94
C ILE A 829 -71.75 46.20 39.71
N LEU A 830 -72.56 46.07 38.65
CA LEU A 830 -73.48 47.12 38.20
C LEU A 830 -74.97 46.73 38.31
N GLY A 831 -75.30 45.49 38.65
CA GLY A 831 -76.67 44.96 38.50
C GLY A 831 -77.09 44.83 37.03
N ASN A 832 -78.38 44.97 36.74
CA ASN A 832 -78.93 44.93 35.36
C ASN A 832 -78.88 46.32 34.66
N LYS A 833 -77.93 47.20 35.02
CA LYS A 833 -77.88 48.60 34.54
C LYS A 833 -77.24 48.76 33.15
N ALA A 834 -76.36 47.84 32.73
CA ALA A 834 -75.68 47.86 31.44
C ALA A 834 -75.29 46.45 30.98
N THR A 835 -75.17 46.25 29.67
CA THR A 835 -74.61 45.02 29.07
C THR A 835 -73.42 45.35 28.16
N PHE A 836 -72.50 44.39 27.99
CA PHE A 836 -71.20 44.63 27.37
C PHE A 836 -70.87 43.58 26.32
N SER A 837 -70.18 44.00 25.26
CA SER A 837 -69.55 43.12 24.27
C SER A 837 -68.16 42.67 24.76
N PRO A 838 -67.46 41.78 24.03
CA PRO A 838 -66.04 41.56 24.25
C PRO A 838 -65.22 42.82 23.98
N ILE A 839 -64.15 43.03 24.75
CA ILE A 839 -63.18 44.10 24.49
C ILE A 839 -62.27 43.63 23.36
N VAL A 840 -62.24 44.35 22.24
CA VAL A 840 -61.43 43.98 21.06
C VAL A 840 -60.21 44.89 20.97
N THR A 841 -59.01 44.31 20.87
CA THR A 841 -57.74 45.03 20.75
C THR A 841 -57.16 44.85 19.36
N LEU A 842 -56.93 45.98 18.69
CA LEU A 842 -56.31 46.04 17.36
C LEU A 842 -54.86 46.53 17.50
N GLU A 843 -53.89 45.61 17.39
CA GLU A 843 -52.43 45.81 17.56
C GLU A 843 -52.05 46.47 18.92
N PRO A 844 -51.32 45.80 19.83
CA PRO A 844 -51.06 46.33 21.18
C PRO A 844 -50.06 47.49 21.25
N ARG A 845 -49.34 47.82 20.17
CA ARG A 845 -48.37 48.93 20.11
C ARG A 845 -48.96 50.07 19.28
N ARG A 846 -49.28 51.19 19.94
CA ARG A 846 -49.99 52.35 19.39
C ARG A 846 -49.36 52.82 18.07
N ARG A 847 -50.04 52.57 16.95
CA ARG A 847 -49.63 53.00 15.60
C ARG A 847 -50.82 53.61 14.86
N LYS A 848 -50.53 54.58 13.98
CA LYS A 848 -51.50 55.12 13.02
C LYS A 848 -51.37 54.33 11.73
N PHE A 849 -52.44 53.68 11.30
CA PHE A 849 -52.45 52.94 10.04
C PHE A 849 -52.52 53.94 8.87
N HIS A 850 -51.72 53.70 7.83
CA HIS A 850 -51.70 54.56 6.63
C HIS A 850 -52.94 54.34 5.75
N LYS A 851 -53.66 53.22 5.92
CA LYS A 851 -54.98 52.94 5.34
C LYS A 851 -55.98 52.58 6.45
N PRO A 852 -57.25 53.01 6.35
CA PRO A 852 -58.27 52.66 7.34
C PRO A 852 -58.58 51.15 7.31
N ILE A 853 -58.82 50.58 8.49
CA ILE A 853 -59.14 49.16 8.73
C ILE A 853 -60.62 49.06 9.11
N THR A 854 -61.35 48.12 8.52
CA THR A 854 -62.76 47.84 8.86
C THR A 854 -62.83 46.77 9.95
N MET A 855 -63.50 47.09 11.05
CA MET A 855 -63.69 46.22 12.22
C MET A 855 -65.15 45.83 12.37
N THR A 856 -65.41 44.63 12.90
CA THR A 856 -66.78 44.15 13.18
C THR A 856 -66.82 43.50 14.56
N ILE A 857 -67.70 44.00 15.44
CA ILE A 857 -67.83 43.57 16.85
C ILE A 857 -69.30 43.18 17.12
N PRO A 858 -69.58 42.05 17.82
CA PRO A 858 -70.95 41.64 18.11
C PRO A 858 -71.66 42.60 19.08
N VAL A 859 -72.96 42.80 18.88
CA VAL A 859 -73.82 43.58 19.77
C VAL A 859 -74.00 42.84 21.11
N PRO A 860 -73.96 43.53 22.27
CA PRO A 860 -74.27 42.92 23.56
C PRO A 860 -75.67 42.30 23.57
N LYS A 861 -75.81 41.03 24.01
CA LYS A 861 -77.11 40.33 24.03
C LYS A 861 -77.85 40.57 25.35
N CYS A 862 -79.11 41.00 25.28
CA CYS A 862 -80.00 41.16 26.44
C CYS A 862 -80.86 39.89 26.62
N ASN A 863 -80.86 39.26 27.81
CA ASN A 863 -81.70 38.08 28.05
C ASN A 863 -83.15 38.50 28.33
N SER A 864 -84.07 37.87 27.60
CA SER A 864 -85.53 38.05 27.63
C SER A 864 -86.16 37.75 28.99
N ASP A 865 -86.86 38.74 29.56
CA ASP A 865 -88.03 38.51 30.42
C ASP A 865 -89.23 39.24 29.76
N PRO A 866 -90.29 38.54 29.32
CA PRO A 866 -91.29 39.06 28.37
C PRO A 866 -92.43 39.87 29.01
N VAL A 867 -92.16 40.64 30.09
CA VAL A 867 -93.17 41.49 30.73
C VAL A 867 -92.57 42.86 31.08
N LEU A 868 -92.24 43.65 30.05
CA LEU A 868 -92.26 45.12 30.04
C LEU A 868 -91.88 45.58 28.62
N ASN A 869 -92.88 45.58 27.74
CA ASN A 869 -92.79 46.27 26.46
C ASN A 869 -92.91 47.79 26.67
N GLY A 870 -92.05 48.52 25.98
CA GLY A 870 -91.84 49.97 26.08
C GLY A 870 -90.33 50.15 26.27
N PHE A 871 -89.56 50.52 25.25
CA PHE A 871 -89.63 51.81 24.57
C PHE A 871 -89.29 51.68 23.10
N GLY A 872 -90.25 51.99 22.23
CA GLY A 872 -89.95 52.54 20.92
C GLY A 872 -89.55 54.00 21.05
N GLY A 873 -88.70 54.46 20.12
CA GLY A 873 -88.51 55.87 19.79
C GLY A 873 -87.70 56.69 20.79
N GLY A 874 -86.43 56.98 20.44
CA GLY A 874 -85.65 58.06 21.03
C GLY A 874 -84.34 57.61 21.69
N THR A 875 -83.23 57.91 21.01
CA THR A 875 -81.81 57.71 21.38
C THR A 875 -81.24 56.28 21.33
N PRO A 876 -80.13 56.04 20.60
CA PRO A 876 -79.43 54.76 20.64
C PRO A 876 -78.83 54.53 22.04
N THR A 877 -79.18 53.42 22.68
CA THR A 877 -78.65 53.01 23.99
C THR A 877 -77.28 52.33 23.89
N LEU A 878 -76.91 51.89 22.69
CA LEU A 878 -75.62 51.31 22.35
C LEU A 878 -74.56 52.40 22.13
N ARG A 879 -73.41 52.28 22.79
CA ARG A 879 -72.25 53.17 22.68
C ARG A 879 -70.98 52.41 22.33
N LEU A 880 -70.21 52.95 21.40
CA LEU A 880 -68.85 52.50 21.06
C LEU A 880 -67.84 53.30 21.87
N LEU A 881 -67.16 52.61 22.77
CA LEU A 881 -66.07 53.15 23.54
C LEU A 881 -64.73 52.82 22.88
N CYS A 882 -63.87 53.82 22.81
CA CYS A 882 -62.49 53.68 22.36
C CYS A 882 -61.53 54.01 23.51
N SER A 883 -60.46 53.25 23.62
CA SER A 883 -59.39 53.58 24.57
C SER A 883 -58.49 54.68 24.02
N ILE A 884 -58.34 55.77 24.76
CA ILE A 884 -57.48 56.91 24.39
C ILE A 884 -56.03 56.73 24.83
N THR A 885 -55.80 55.87 25.83
CA THR A 885 -54.47 55.46 26.31
C THR A 885 -53.98 54.26 25.52
N GLY A 886 -52.76 54.34 24.98
CA GLY A 886 -52.15 53.25 24.21
C GLY A 886 -51.09 52.48 25.01
N GLY A 887 -50.92 51.20 24.69
CA GLY A 887 -49.89 50.34 25.30
C GLY A 887 -50.35 49.62 26.58
N THR A 888 -49.42 49.48 27.54
CA THR A 888 -49.57 48.70 28.79
C THR A 888 -50.22 49.46 29.95
N THR A 889 -50.56 50.74 29.75
CA THR A 889 -51.30 51.53 30.75
C THR A 889 -52.79 51.15 30.79
N PRO A 890 -53.46 51.27 31.95
CA PRO A 890 -54.89 51.02 32.06
C PRO A 890 -55.70 51.83 31.03
N ALA A 891 -56.68 51.20 30.39
CA ALA A 891 -57.51 51.87 29.39
C ALA A 891 -58.31 53.00 30.05
N GLN A 892 -58.18 54.21 29.50
CA GLN A 892 -59.13 55.29 29.70
C GLN A 892 -60.09 55.27 28.52
N TRP A 893 -61.38 55.28 28.81
CA TRP A 893 -62.46 55.08 27.83
C TRP A 893 -63.08 56.42 27.43
N GLU A 894 -63.27 56.62 26.13
CA GLU A 894 -64.00 57.74 25.55
C GLU A 894 -65.12 57.23 24.65
N ASP A 895 -66.30 57.85 24.70
CA ASP A 895 -67.44 57.52 23.84
C ASP A 895 -67.28 58.18 22.47
N ILE A 896 -67.04 57.37 21.43
CA ILE A 896 -66.79 57.81 20.05
C ILE A 896 -67.99 57.56 19.12
N THR A 897 -69.15 57.22 19.66
CA THR A 897 -70.36 56.87 18.89
C THR A 897 -70.82 58.02 17.97
N GLY A 898 -70.58 59.28 18.35
CA GLY A 898 -70.96 60.46 17.57
C GLY A 898 -70.00 60.83 16.43
N THR A 899 -68.76 60.35 16.45
CA THR A 899 -67.71 60.72 15.48
C THR A 899 -67.38 59.59 14.50
N THR A 900 -67.85 58.37 14.75
CA THR A 900 -67.60 57.19 13.92
C THR A 900 -68.93 56.58 13.44
N PRO A 901 -69.20 56.53 12.12
CA PRO A 901 -70.43 55.95 11.60
C PRO A 901 -70.46 54.43 11.83
N LEU A 902 -71.58 53.94 12.37
CA LEU A 902 -71.78 52.52 12.70
C LEU A 902 -72.75 51.87 11.71
N THR A 903 -72.39 50.71 11.17
CA THR A 903 -73.25 49.92 10.26
C THR A 903 -73.63 48.60 10.94
N PHE A 904 -74.92 48.24 10.94
CA PHE A 904 -75.43 47.03 11.59
C PHE A 904 -75.60 45.89 10.57
N ILE A 905 -75.00 44.73 10.85
CA ILE A 905 -75.05 43.53 10.00
C ILE A 905 -75.14 42.29 10.90
N ASN A 906 -76.20 41.49 10.79
CA ASN A 906 -76.39 40.19 11.45
C ASN A 906 -75.93 40.16 12.94
N ASP A 907 -76.57 40.98 13.79
CA ASP A 907 -76.26 41.13 15.23
C ASP A 907 -74.84 41.63 15.57
N CYS A 908 -74.12 42.20 14.60
CA CYS A 908 -72.84 42.85 14.79
C CYS A 908 -72.86 44.32 14.33
N VAL A 909 -71.96 45.12 14.90
CA VAL A 909 -71.66 46.49 14.48
C VAL A 909 -70.33 46.52 13.76
N SER A 910 -70.31 47.08 12.55
CA SER A 910 -69.12 47.32 11.74
C SER A 910 -68.78 48.80 11.66
N PHE A 911 -67.50 49.14 11.79
CA PHE A 911 -66.97 50.51 11.73
C PHE A 911 -65.51 50.53 11.26
N THR A 912 -65.04 51.67 10.75
CA THR A 912 -63.66 51.82 10.27
C THR A 912 -62.80 52.63 11.23
N THR A 913 -61.58 52.18 11.51
CA THR A 913 -60.59 52.89 12.32
C THR A 913 -59.24 53.00 11.60
N ASN A 914 -58.52 54.09 11.85
CA ASN A 914 -57.15 54.31 11.36
C ASN A 914 -56.11 54.29 12.51
N VAL A 915 -56.54 53.95 13.74
CA VAL A 915 -55.68 53.87 14.92
C VAL A 915 -55.76 52.50 15.56
N SER A 916 -54.60 52.05 16.06
CA SER A 916 -54.49 50.88 16.94
C SER A 916 -54.97 51.28 18.34
N ALA A 917 -56.06 50.64 18.79
CA ALA A 917 -56.73 50.93 20.05
C ALA A 917 -57.55 49.71 20.54
N ARG A 918 -58.08 49.83 21.76
CA ARG A 918 -59.08 48.90 22.30
C ARG A 918 -60.47 49.47 22.08
N PHE A 919 -61.38 48.64 21.60
CA PHE A 919 -62.77 48.99 21.30
C PHE A 919 -63.72 48.14 22.14
N TRP A 920 -64.79 48.76 22.63
CA TRP A 920 -65.77 48.08 23.46
C TRP A 920 -67.17 48.66 23.24
N LEU A 921 -68.15 47.80 22.97
CA LEU A 921 -69.57 48.19 22.91
C LEU A 921 -70.25 47.97 24.27
N ILE A 922 -70.96 48.99 24.74
CA ILE A 922 -71.84 48.98 25.91
C ILE A 922 -73.26 49.35 25.50
N ASP A 923 -74.25 48.61 25.98
CA ASP A 923 -75.66 48.97 25.88
C ASP A 923 -76.21 49.35 27.26
N CYS A 924 -76.57 50.63 27.44
CA CYS A 924 -77.03 51.19 28.72
C CYS A 924 -78.03 52.33 28.53
N ARG A 925 -79.00 52.44 29.46
CA ARG A 925 -80.03 53.51 29.42
C ARG A 925 -79.51 54.87 29.92
N GLN A 926 -78.54 54.88 30.82
CA GLN A 926 -77.91 56.10 31.35
C GLN A 926 -76.62 56.42 30.59
N VAL A 927 -76.76 57.05 29.43
CA VAL A 927 -75.66 57.26 28.47
C VAL A 927 -74.49 58.07 29.07
N GLN A 928 -74.77 59.06 29.92
CA GLN A 928 -73.74 59.87 30.58
C GLN A 928 -72.85 59.07 31.54
N GLU A 929 -73.32 57.91 32.02
CA GLU A 929 -72.59 57.02 32.93
C GLU A 929 -71.83 55.91 32.19
N SER A 930 -71.95 55.81 30.86
CA SER A 930 -71.40 54.70 30.05
C SER A 930 -69.89 54.47 30.24
N VAL A 931 -69.11 55.56 30.29
CA VAL A 931 -67.65 55.53 30.56
C VAL A 931 -67.37 55.11 32.00
N ASN A 932 -68.16 55.57 32.97
CA ASN A 932 -67.99 55.25 34.39
C ASN A 932 -68.30 53.77 34.67
N PHE A 933 -69.43 53.27 34.15
CA PHE A 933 -69.81 51.85 34.20
C PHE A 933 -68.77 50.95 33.55
N SER A 934 -68.29 51.33 32.37
CA SER A 934 -67.22 50.60 31.67
C SER A 934 -65.92 50.63 32.49
N THR A 935 -65.57 51.75 33.10
CA THR A 935 -64.34 51.86 33.92
C THR A 935 -64.44 51.02 35.20
N GLN A 936 -65.58 50.97 35.87
CA GLN A 936 -65.79 50.14 37.08
C GLN A 936 -65.72 48.65 36.76
N VAL A 937 -66.36 48.23 35.67
CA VAL A 937 -66.34 46.83 35.20
C VAL A 937 -64.95 46.46 34.66
N TYR A 938 -64.27 47.38 33.97
CA TYR A 938 -62.90 47.19 33.47
C TYR A 938 -61.88 47.00 34.60
N ARG A 939 -62.03 47.72 35.73
CA ARG A 939 -61.13 47.61 36.89
C ARG A 939 -61.16 46.22 37.55
N GLU A 940 -62.32 45.57 37.57
CA GLU A 940 -62.49 44.25 38.20
C GLU A 940 -62.19 43.08 37.25
N ILE A 941 -62.26 43.30 35.93
CA ILE A 941 -62.12 42.24 34.91
C ILE A 941 -60.66 42.07 34.44
N ILE A 942 -59.77 43.03 34.70
CA ILE A 942 -58.42 43.01 34.11
C ILE A 942 -57.31 42.73 35.12
N CYS A 943 -56.48 41.75 34.75
CA CYS A 943 -55.08 41.65 35.11
C CYS A 943 -54.28 41.90 33.83
N VAL A 944 -53.18 42.67 33.87
CA VAL A 944 -52.43 43.02 32.65
C VAL A 944 -51.89 41.73 32.00
N PRO A 945 -52.32 41.40 30.77
CA PRO A 945 -51.79 40.26 30.07
C PRO A 945 -50.46 40.61 29.41
N TYR A 946 -49.45 39.79 29.65
CA TYR A 946 -48.16 39.86 28.96
C TYR A 946 -48.01 38.65 28.05
N MET A 947 -47.48 38.89 26.85
CA MET A 947 -47.01 37.79 26.01
C MET A 947 -45.67 37.33 26.57
N ALA A 948 -45.65 36.08 27.03
CA ALA A 948 -44.46 35.45 27.56
C ALA A 948 -44.27 34.08 26.93
N LYS A 949 -43.03 33.60 26.94
CA LYS A 949 -42.65 32.25 26.52
C LYS A 949 -42.23 31.46 27.74
N PHE A 950 -42.69 30.22 27.81
CA PHE A 950 -42.15 29.24 28.72
C PHE A 950 -40.95 28.55 28.07
N VAL A 951 -39.78 28.64 28.71
CA VAL A 951 -38.55 27.97 28.26
C VAL A 951 -38.12 27.00 29.34
N ILE A 952 -37.91 25.75 28.97
CA ILE A 952 -37.60 24.67 29.90
C ILE A 952 -36.21 24.14 29.60
N PHE A 953 -35.38 24.14 30.63
CA PHE A 953 -34.06 23.54 30.63
C PHE A 953 -34.04 22.31 31.53
N ALA A 954 -33.34 21.25 31.11
CA ALA A 954 -33.19 20.02 31.87
C ALA A 954 -31.71 19.65 32.06
N LYS A 955 -31.39 19.08 33.22
CA LYS A 955 -30.12 18.41 33.49
C LYS A 955 -30.40 17.07 34.18
N THR A 956 -29.94 15.99 33.58
CA THR A 956 -30.09 14.63 34.11
C THR A 956 -28.91 14.34 35.05
N HIS A 957 -29.19 14.13 36.34
CA HIS A 957 -28.15 13.92 37.37
C HIS A 957 -27.88 12.44 37.63
N ASP A 958 -28.85 11.57 37.34
CA ASP A 958 -28.80 10.10 37.48
C ASP A 958 -29.77 9.51 36.42
N PRO A 959 -29.57 8.31 35.85
CA PRO A 959 -30.53 7.63 34.97
C PRO A 959 -31.99 7.60 35.43
N ILE A 960 -32.28 7.83 36.72
CA ILE A 960 -33.64 7.86 37.26
C ILE A 960 -34.12 9.25 37.71
N GLU A 961 -33.24 10.24 37.81
CA GLU A 961 -33.56 11.56 38.39
C GLU A 961 -32.97 12.70 37.55
N ALA A 962 -33.80 13.71 37.31
CA ALA A 962 -33.43 14.90 36.56
C ALA A 962 -33.96 16.17 37.23
N ARG A 963 -33.31 17.29 36.94
CA ARG A 963 -33.73 18.60 37.39
C ARG A 963 -34.20 19.44 36.20
N LEU A 964 -35.40 19.98 36.30
CA LEU A 964 -35.94 20.96 35.35
C LEU A 964 -35.81 22.37 35.93
N ARG A 965 -35.49 23.33 35.07
CA ARG A 965 -35.59 24.78 35.32
C ARG A 965 -36.54 25.38 34.29
N CYS A 966 -37.63 25.93 34.75
CA CYS A 966 -38.69 26.50 33.94
C CYS A 966 -38.67 28.02 34.07
N PHE A 967 -38.64 28.73 32.95
CA PHE A 967 -38.66 30.18 32.89
C PHE A 967 -39.91 30.67 32.18
N CYS A 968 -40.47 31.80 32.61
CA CYS A 968 -41.53 32.52 31.91
C CYS A 968 -41.00 33.92 31.58
N MET A 969 -40.66 34.13 30.31
CA MET A 969 -39.89 35.29 29.85
C MET A 969 -40.71 36.14 28.88
N THR A 970 -40.65 37.46 29.04
CA THR A 970 -41.15 38.45 28.07
C THR A 970 -40.01 38.86 27.12
N ASP A 971 -40.31 39.31 25.89
CA ASP A 971 -39.37 39.43 24.75
C ASP A 971 -38.01 40.14 25.01
N ASP A 972 -37.90 41.04 25.98
CA ASP A 972 -36.75 41.93 26.14
C ASP A 972 -35.47 41.29 26.76
N LYS A 973 -35.43 39.99 27.08
CA LYS A 973 -34.27 39.34 27.76
C LYS A 973 -33.95 37.88 27.36
N ILE A 974 -34.29 37.43 26.15
CA ILE A 974 -34.10 36.01 25.75
C ILE A 974 -32.62 35.56 25.72
N ASP A 975 -31.66 36.46 25.51
CA ASP A 975 -30.24 36.10 25.29
C ASP A 975 -29.33 36.22 26.54
N LYS A 976 -29.87 36.16 27.77
CA LYS A 976 -29.07 36.29 29.02
C LYS A 976 -29.39 35.23 30.09
N THR A 977 -29.48 33.96 29.71
CA THR A 977 -29.64 32.82 30.64
C THR A 977 -28.31 32.08 30.77
N LEU A 978 -27.72 32.02 31.98
CA LEU A 978 -26.43 31.36 32.26
C LEU A 978 -26.54 29.82 32.29
N GLU A 979 -27.73 29.26 32.01
CA GLU A 979 -28.07 27.84 32.08
C GLU A 979 -27.20 26.96 31.16
N GLN A 980 -26.80 27.48 30.00
CA GLN A 980 -25.86 26.77 29.10
C GLN A 980 -24.46 26.64 29.71
N GLN A 981 -24.03 27.59 30.57
CA GLN A 981 -22.75 27.52 31.28
C GLN A 981 -22.81 26.56 32.49
N GLU A 982 -24.00 26.22 33.00
CA GLU A 982 -24.20 25.27 34.12
C GLU A 982 -24.54 23.82 33.64
N ASN A 983 -24.33 23.54 32.35
CA ASN A 983 -24.63 22.26 31.68
C ASN A 983 -26.12 21.85 31.70
N PHE A 984 -27.04 22.81 31.60
CA PHE A 984 -28.46 22.54 31.38
C PHE A 984 -28.81 22.66 29.88
N THR A 985 -29.58 21.71 29.35
CA THR A 985 -29.99 21.68 27.93
C THR A 985 -31.41 22.20 27.77
N GLU A 986 -31.67 23.05 26.78
CA GLU A 986 -33.05 23.46 26.44
C GLU A 986 -33.80 22.27 25.84
N VAL A 987 -34.89 21.85 26.50
CA VAL A 987 -35.67 20.66 26.12
C VAL A 987 -37.06 20.98 25.57
N ALA A 988 -37.60 22.16 25.88
CA ALA A 988 -38.89 22.60 25.33
C ALA A 988 -39.06 24.13 25.42
N ARG A 989 -39.74 24.69 24.42
CA ARG A 989 -40.09 26.11 24.36
C ARG A 989 -41.54 26.28 23.89
N SER A 990 -42.30 27.12 24.59
CA SER A 990 -43.65 27.47 24.17
C SER A 990 -43.65 28.57 23.09
N ARG A 991 -44.75 28.65 22.35
CA ARG A 991 -45.10 29.86 21.60
C ARG A 991 -45.35 31.02 22.58
N ASP A 992 -45.49 32.22 22.05
CA ASP A 992 -46.00 33.35 22.81
C ASP A 992 -47.37 33.00 23.39
N VAL A 993 -47.45 32.97 24.72
CA VAL A 993 -48.66 32.68 25.47
C VAL A 993 -48.99 33.84 26.40
N GLU A 994 -50.28 34.07 26.57
CA GLU A 994 -50.79 35.14 27.40
C GLU A 994 -50.71 34.74 28.88
N VAL A 995 -49.93 35.48 29.64
CA VAL A 995 -49.71 35.25 31.07
C VAL A 995 -50.12 36.48 31.87
N LEU A 996 -50.86 36.26 32.95
CA LEU A 996 -51.43 37.33 33.77
C LEU A 996 -50.50 37.65 34.95
N GLU A 997 -50.08 38.90 35.06
CA GLU A 997 -49.25 39.37 36.18
C GLU A 997 -49.98 39.24 37.52
N GLY A 998 -49.31 38.68 38.53
CA GLY A 998 -49.83 38.50 39.89
C GLY A 998 -50.82 37.35 40.09
N LYS A 999 -51.15 36.56 39.06
CA LYS A 999 -51.96 35.35 39.19
C LYS A 999 -51.09 34.09 39.31
N PRO A 1000 -51.44 33.14 40.20
CA PRO A 1000 -50.69 31.91 40.34
C PRO A 1000 -50.87 31.00 39.12
N ILE A 1001 -49.77 30.44 38.63
CA ILE A 1001 -49.75 29.45 37.55
C ILE A 1001 -49.24 28.14 38.15
N TYR A 1002 -50.00 27.07 37.98
CA TYR A 1002 -49.68 25.77 38.54
C TYR A 1002 -48.95 24.92 37.50
N ALA A 1003 -47.81 24.34 37.85
CA ALA A 1003 -47.03 23.48 36.97
C ALA A 1003 -47.12 22.01 37.43
N ASP A 1004 -47.47 21.10 36.51
CA ASP A 1004 -47.54 19.67 36.80
C ASP A 1004 -47.04 18.79 35.65
N CYS A 1005 -46.45 17.64 35.99
CA CYS A 1005 -45.88 16.69 35.03
C CYS A 1005 -46.81 15.49 34.81
N PHE A 1006 -46.89 15.05 33.57
CA PHE A 1006 -47.67 13.90 33.12
C PHE A 1006 -46.80 12.95 32.29
N GLY A 1007 -47.16 11.67 32.24
CA GLY A 1007 -46.40 10.64 31.51
C GLY A 1007 -45.32 9.99 32.38
N ASN A 1008 -44.17 9.69 31.79
CA ASN A 1008 -43.08 8.95 32.46
C ASN A 1008 -42.26 9.80 33.44
N LEU A 1009 -42.57 11.10 33.58
CA LEU A 1009 -41.89 12.03 34.49
C LEU A 1009 -42.79 12.37 35.69
N VAL A 1010 -42.30 12.16 36.91
CA VAL A 1010 -43.04 12.38 38.16
C VAL A 1010 -42.29 13.40 39.05
N PRO A 1011 -42.93 14.49 39.50
CA PRO A 1011 -42.26 15.47 40.35
C PRO A 1011 -42.12 14.96 41.79
N LEU A 1012 -40.98 15.24 42.42
CA LEU A 1012 -40.65 14.83 43.78
C LEU A 1012 -41.15 15.89 44.79
N THR A 1013 -42.34 15.71 45.36
CA THR A 1013 -42.90 16.59 46.43
C THR A 1013 -43.38 15.82 47.65
N LYS A 1014 -43.46 16.52 48.80
CA LYS A 1014 -44.22 16.06 49.97
C LYS A 1014 -45.72 16.19 49.66
N SER A 1015 -46.51 15.18 50.04
CA SER A 1015 -47.93 15.04 49.68
C SER A 1015 -48.74 16.33 49.88
N GLY A 1016 -49.38 16.84 48.82
CA GLY A 1016 -50.31 17.98 48.87
C GLY A 1016 -49.74 19.35 48.46
N GLN A 1017 -48.44 19.46 48.13
CA GLN A 1017 -47.87 20.72 47.61
C GLN A 1017 -47.97 20.83 46.08
N HIS A 1018 -48.47 21.97 45.60
CA HIS A 1018 -48.48 22.34 44.17
C HIS A 1018 -47.29 23.25 43.84
N HIS A 1019 -46.63 23.02 42.70
CA HIS A 1019 -45.57 23.93 42.21
C HIS A 1019 -46.20 25.14 41.55
N LEU A 1020 -45.97 26.29 42.15
CA LEU A 1020 -46.64 27.53 41.81
C LEU A 1020 -45.65 28.54 41.24
N PHE A 1021 -46.07 29.18 40.18
CA PHE A 1021 -45.32 30.13 39.40
C PHE A 1021 -46.07 31.46 39.48
N SER A 1022 -45.50 32.44 40.18
CA SER A 1022 -46.07 33.78 40.30
C SER A 1022 -45.39 34.67 39.27
N PHE A 1023 -46.09 34.98 38.19
CA PHE A 1023 -45.54 35.80 37.11
C PHE A 1023 -45.56 37.29 37.49
N PHE A 1024 -44.40 37.93 37.41
CA PHE A 1024 -44.20 39.37 37.52
C PHE A 1024 -43.49 39.87 36.27
N ALA A 1025 -44.05 40.89 35.62
CA ALA A 1025 -43.49 41.38 34.37
C ALA A 1025 -42.11 42.00 34.60
N PHE A 1026 -41.22 41.84 33.61
CA PHE A 1026 -39.86 42.40 33.60
C PHE A 1026 -38.92 41.93 34.74
N LYS A 1027 -39.35 40.97 35.56
CA LYS A 1027 -38.53 40.25 36.56
C LYS A 1027 -38.17 38.84 36.06
N GLU A 1028 -37.16 38.23 36.67
CA GLU A 1028 -36.80 36.84 36.39
C GLU A 1028 -37.81 35.90 37.08
N ASN A 1029 -38.70 35.31 36.27
CA ASN A 1029 -39.66 34.33 36.76
C ASN A 1029 -39.11 32.93 36.52
N ARG A 1030 -38.62 32.27 37.58
CA ARG A 1030 -38.02 30.93 37.52
C ARG A 1030 -38.68 29.96 38.49
N LEU A 1031 -38.85 28.72 38.05
CA LEU A 1031 -39.31 27.59 38.86
C LEU A 1031 -38.40 26.39 38.63
N SER A 1032 -37.86 25.82 39.72
CA SER A 1032 -37.05 24.59 39.64
C SER A 1032 -37.86 23.40 40.12
N LEU A 1033 -37.87 22.32 39.34
CA LEU A 1033 -38.58 21.08 39.63
C LEU A 1033 -37.57 19.94 39.67
N PHE A 1034 -37.65 19.09 40.70
CA PHE A 1034 -36.94 17.81 40.74
C PHE A 1034 -37.90 16.72 40.31
N ILE A 1035 -37.49 15.92 39.33
CA ILE A 1035 -38.35 14.89 38.72
C ILE A 1035 -37.65 13.53 38.73
N LYS A 1036 -38.45 12.49 38.91
CA LYS A 1036 -38.05 11.09 38.86
C LYS A 1036 -38.76 10.38 37.71
N ILE A 1037 -38.04 9.49 37.02
CA ILE A 1037 -38.60 8.67 35.94
C ILE A 1037 -39.41 7.51 36.57
N ARG A 1038 -40.64 7.30 36.08
CA ARG A 1038 -41.57 6.29 36.63
C ARG A 1038 -41.23 4.87 36.18
N ASP A 1039 -40.89 4.71 34.90
CA ASP A 1039 -40.56 3.45 34.23
C ASP A 1039 -39.27 3.61 33.41
N ASN A 1040 -38.19 2.96 33.85
CA ASN A 1040 -36.88 3.02 33.21
C ASN A 1040 -36.76 2.24 31.90
N THR A 1041 -37.77 1.43 31.55
CA THR A 1041 -37.76 0.66 30.29
C THR A 1041 -38.35 1.44 29.11
N GLN A 1042 -38.99 2.58 29.39
CA GLN A 1042 -39.55 3.50 28.40
C GLN A 1042 -38.71 4.77 28.29
N GLU A 1043 -38.76 5.44 27.13
CA GLU A 1043 -38.02 6.69 26.92
C GLU A 1043 -38.35 7.72 28.04
N PRO A 1044 -37.35 8.46 28.56
CA PRO A 1044 -37.53 9.42 29.64
C PRO A 1044 -38.19 10.72 29.13
N CYS A 1045 -39.41 10.58 28.61
CA CYS A 1045 -40.23 11.64 28.06
C CYS A 1045 -41.54 11.80 28.84
N GLY A 1046 -42.05 13.02 28.87
CA GLY A 1046 -43.28 13.37 29.57
C GLY A 1046 -43.84 14.69 29.07
N ARG A 1047 -44.90 15.16 29.72
CA ARG A 1047 -45.55 16.43 29.40
C ARG A 1047 -45.60 17.31 30.63
N LEU A 1048 -45.07 18.52 30.53
CA LEU A 1048 -45.22 19.56 31.54
C LEU A 1048 -46.35 20.51 31.12
N SER A 1049 -47.32 20.67 32.01
CA SER A 1049 -48.50 21.50 31.76
C SER A 1049 -48.55 22.66 32.74
N PHE A 1050 -48.74 23.87 32.24
CA PHE A 1050 -48.91 25.09 33.04
C PHE A 1050 -50.39 25.47 33.04
N MET A 1051 -50.98 25.67 34.22
CA MET A 1051 -52.43 25.70 34.42
C MET A 1051 -52.85 26.90 35.26
N LYS A 1052 -54.07 27.41 35.02
CA LYS A 1052 -54.61 28.56 35.77
C LYS A 1052 -55.16 28.18 37.16
N GLU A 1053 -55.46 26.91 37.39
CA GLU A 1053 -56.07 26.39 38.62
C GLU A 1053 -55.30 25.16 39.15
N PRO A 1054 -55.33 24.88 40.47
CA PRO A 1054 -54.65 23.73 41.05
C PRO A 1054 -55.30 22.41 40.62
N ARG A 1055 -54.50 21.36 40.53
CA ARG A 1055 -54.94 20.04 40.06
C ARG A 1055 -56.01 19.42 40.97
N ASN A 1056 -57.21 19.20 40.43
CA ASN A 1056 -58.30 18.51 41.10
C ASN A 1056 -58.57 17.13 40.46
N HIS A 1057 -58.47 16.03 41.22
CA HIS A 1057 -58.44 14.65 40.69
C HIS A 1057 -59.80 14.11 40.18
N ARG A 1058 -60.86 14.92 40.22
CA ARG A 1058 -62.24 14.53 39.83
C ARG A 1058 -62.78 15.19 38.55
N SER A 1059 -62.03 16.08 37.89
CA SER A 1059 -62.47 16.73 36.63
C SER A 1059 -61.68 16.24 35.42
N LEU A 1060 -62.38 15.92 34.32
CA LEU A 1060 -61.81 15.40 33.06
C LEU A 1060 -61.43 16.49 32.04
N ALA A 1061 -61.68 17.77 32.32
CA ALA A 1061 -61.27 18.88 31.46
C ALA A 1061 -60.64 20.00 32.30
N GLN A 1062 -59.36 20.29 32.06
CA GLN A 1062 -58.66 21.40 32.69
C GLN A 1062 -58.00 22.28 31.61
N ASN A 1063 -58.20 23.59 31.69
CA ASN A 1063 -57.66 24.56 30.73
C ASN A 1063 -56.18 24.85 31.02
N ALA A 1064 -55.28 24.17 30.31
CA ALA A 1064 -53.85 24.46 30.35
C ALA A 1064 -53.54 25.75 29.56
N ILE A 1065 -52.72 26.62 30.14
CA ILE A 1065 -52.14 27.80 29.48
C ILE A 1065 -51.22 27.33 28.35
N CYS A 1066 -50.36 26.36 28.64
CA CYS A 1066 -49.56 25.67 27.65
C CYS A 1066 -49.21 24.25 28.10
N ASN A 1067 -49.05 23.38 27.12
CA ASN A 1067 -48.62 22.00 27.29
C ASN A 1067 -47.34 21.81 26.50
N LEU A 1068 -46.27 21.39 27.17
CA LEU A 1068 -44.97 21.16 26.57
C LEU A 1068 -44.60 19.69 26.71
N ASN A 1069 -44.34 19.03 25.58
CA ASN A 1069 -43.75 17.69 25.60
C ASN A 1069 -42.25 17.86 25.82
N ILE A 1070 -41.71 17.12 26.79
CA ILE A 1070 -40.32 17.19 27.24
C ILE A 1070 -39.71 15.81 27.08
N SER A 1071 -38.51 15.77 26.49
CA SER A 1071 -37.66 14.58 26.49
C SER A 1071 -36.36 14.92 27.21
N LEU A 1072 -35.98 14.12 28.21
CA LEU A 1072 -34.79 14.40 29.00
C LEU A 1072 -33.52 14.04 28.23
N PRO A 1073 -32.43 14.81 28.38
CA PRO A 1073 -31.15 14.48 27.78
C PRO A 1073 -30.54 13.22 28.44
N SER A 1074 -29.77 12.45 27.66
CA SER A 1074 -29.10 11.23 28.12
C SER A 1074 -28.13 11.53 29.28
N TYR A 1075 -28.10 10.65 30.29
CA TYR A 1075 -27.15 10.76 31.40
C TYR A 1075 -25.71 10.47 30.94
N CYS A 1076 -24.81 11.43 31.14
CA CYS A 1076 -23.36 11.25 30.99
C CYS A 1076 -22.69 11.34 32.37
N LYS A 1077 -21.93 10.31 32.77
CA LYS A 1077 -21.03 10.40 33.93
C LYS A 1077 -19.88 11.33 33.58
N GLU A 1078 -19.77 12.47 34.25
CA GLU A 1078 -18.55 13.29 34.24
C GLU A 1078 -17.45 12.48 34.95
N SER A 1079 -16.50 11.93 34.18
CA SER A 1079 -15.23 11.40 34.67
C SER A 1079 -14.17 12.49 34.58
N ASP A 1080 -13.61 12.88 35.72
CA ASP A 1080 -12.37 13.63 35.83
C ASP A 1080 -11.28 12.98 34.95
N SER A 1081 -10.72 13.73 34.01
CA SER A 1081 -9.26 13.88 33.78
C SER A 1081 -8.97 14.46 32.39
N ASP A 1082 -8.05 15.42 32.39
CA ASP A 1082 -7.35 15.96 31.23
C ASP A 1082 -6.72 14.87 30.36
N GLN A 1083 -6.83 14.98 29.02
CA GLN A 1083 -5.66 15.03 28.11
C GLN A 1083 -6.05 15.03 26.62
N GLU A 1084 -5.28 15.88 25.93
CA GLU A 1084 -4.92 16.03 24.52
C GLU A 1084 -5.20 14.90 23.50
N GLN A 1085 -5.60 15.38 22.32
CA GLN A 1085 -5.15 15.03 20.96
C GLN A 1085 -5.25 13.60 20.40
N GLU A 1086 -5.48 13.65 19.08
CA GLU A 1086 -4.99 12.76 18.02
C GLU A 1086 -5.98 11.86 17.25
N GLU A 1087 -5.76 11.94 15.95
CA GLU A 1087 -6.39 11.26 14.82
C GLU A 1087 -6.27 9.73 14.92
N GLN A 1088 -7.21 8.98 14.33
CA GLN A 1088 -6.93 8.13 13.15
C GLN A 1088 -8.11 7.24 12.74
N VAL A 1089 -8.51 7.42 11.47
CA VAL A 1089 -8.61 6.41 10.40
C VAL A 1089 -8.80 4.93 10.79
N THR A 1090 -9.87 4.30 10.29
CA THR A 1090 -9.91 3.10 9.39
C THR A 1090 -11.30 2.43 9.46
N SER A 1091 -12.09 2.53 8.39
CA SER A 1091 -12.32 1.48 7.38
C SER A 1091 -13.04 0.22 7.88
N ALA A 1092 -14.24 -0.07 7.35
CA ALA A 1092 -14.44 -1.14 6.36
C ALA A 1092 -15.93 -1.54 6.21
N THR A 1093 -16.40 -1.48 4.96
CA THR A 1093 -17.22 -2.51 4.25
C THR A 1093 -18.59 -2.89 4.81
N ALA A 1094 -19.64 -3.21 4.06
CA ALA A 1094 -20.02 -3.21 2.64
C ALA A 1094 -21.50 -3.68 2.71
N SER A 1095 -22.47 -2.93 2.16
CA SER A 1095 -23.30 -3.27 0.98
C SER A 1095 -24.08 -4.62 1.00
N PRO A 1096 -25.12 -4.84 0.16
CA PRO A 1096 -25.83 -3.94 -0.76
C PRO A 1096 -27.37 -4.17 -0.80
N SER A 1097 -28.02 -3.52 -1.79
CA SER A 1097 -29.28 -3.89 -2.48
C SER A 1097 -30.56 -3.23 -1.90
N LEU A 1098 -31.51 -2.63 -2.63
CA LEU A 1098 -31.97 -2.79 -4.03
C LEU A 1098 -33.00 -1.68 -4.43
N PHE A 1099 -33.07 -1.39 -5.75
CA PHE A 1099 -34.16 -0.75 -6.54
C PHE A 1099 -34.32 0.78 -6.41
N TYR A 1100 -34.37 1.62 -7.46
CA TYR A 1100 -34.65 1.47 -8.90
C TYR A 1100 -33.96 2.60 -9.68
#